data_AF-M4AD02-F1
#
_entry.id   AF-M4AD02-F1
#
_cell.length_a   1.000
_cell.length_b   1.000
_cell.length_c   1.000
_cell.angle_alpha   90.00
_cell.angle_beta   90.00
_cell.angle_gamma   90.00
#
_symmetry.space_group_name_H-M   'P 1'
#
loop_
_entity.id
_entity.type
_entity.pdbx_description
1 polymer ?
#
loop_
_entity_poly.entity_id
_entity_poly.type
_entity_poly.pdbx_seq_one_letter_code
_entity_poly.pdbx_strand_id
1 'polypeptide(L)'
;MSQDRRTCGRHQRQMSWSLLLCLLFLVSPCMGFFPNFWSKVLILSFDSYTHQSITEQAIIKVSLEVLRDTTKQHDLQGEKNIYLGRGFWRAVRDVVNSNADMDLKSGTAANPVYHFDSERIDDSIAKLREFWTQIILSVRAKEYASARHSLGQLSHALQDFYSHSNWVEMGKKSIYLHLLQPDEPPFPLAKEDTPTCKDCFTPSCRNNLLLSLKNSNLLTTGYTSSSFPFKPKGKCSHGGIFDKSRLLSARGGINKDTNSFFFSPHHYLHVEAAGLAAIATQTALRDLKDTVGPKAFLKLFSVRQAPALVFVMDTTGSMFEEITAARLRAHSIIQSRASQAEQPGTFLLVPFHDPEFGPVYKADDPNQFMQHMEALMALGGGDEPEMCFSAIQLALTHSPPESEIFVFTDASPKDAYLFDAVKALALEKRSKITFLLTEEQTPKRSRRKRSSKKPLSPNRFSLYSSLSVASGGMAVFTTNSDIHKVSTIVEDNTAVGKVTLLRAKSDPELMSVHSFRVDSSVKNIILHITGTMTECILTSPSDKRQSILREQGHLAELEHFQGLYRIKLLPPVQAGEWKLQAKSDDHLTFTVIGDSSVDFLYYFATVTNDTHPGLARVEGSPVAGAPAFLVLTVTGQSQKGLFYATLLGAEGESLQEVKLNQSSSAPTHGLEELVGFVDHVPTVPFSVQLAGSDSRGNKLERVSTEKIQPTHVQIKMMSTPQLVPGHLTVVIFTIYNHGPAQLFNLTADDDCGYLLTRGPHGLFVEEQDSFDAEVSLLTPATAQAGATVTLTLTVHALNSLESNYAVTFLTVVPLDADRSPPSCSAARLHSDCSADCAKSSWRVSVVVSDDVHSGLAALQMQKGDGVLTVFRNPPSTEDSFEETLPDLEHQHPHKNKTTGHRQHHHHRARLRTGEALLNVSDWRLGSSQPLWVVYTSSCCSAQAELLVWDKAGNMKRCILTSDQQRLQSDTTTETSGTGRAALTGVVFLLVGLLWSPLM
;
A
#
# COMPACT_ATOMS: atom_id res chain seq x y z
N MET A 1 38.39 66.39 -25.71
CA MET A 1 38.05 66.67 -24.30
C MET A 1 38.40 65.43 -23.46
N SER A 2 38.64 65.58 -22.15
CA SER A 2 39.13 64.55 -21.21
C SER A 2 38.50 63.15 -21.39
N GLN A 3 39.27 62.05 -21.44
CA GLN A 3 40.01 61.37 -20.34
C GLN A 3 39.05 60.85 -19.25
N ASP A 4 38.78 59.54 -19.14
CA ASP A 4 39.67 58.39 -18.83
C ASP A 4 40.13 58.34 -17.35
N ARG A 5 40.21 57.10 -16.82
CA ARG A 5 40.57 56.68 -15.44
C ARG A 5 39.46 56.89 -14.38
N ARG A 6 39.29 56.01 -13.39
CA ARG A 6 40.16 54.91 -12.92
C ARG A 6 39.36 53.73 -12.35
N THR A 7 39.86 52.51 -12.56
CA THR A 7 39.34 51.25 -11.99
C THR A 7 40.00 50.89 -10.65
N CYS A 8 39.52 49.78 -10.04
CA CYS A 8 40.05 49.06 -8.89
C CYS A 8 39.77 49.69 -7.50
N GLY A 9 39.20 48.89 -6.59
CA GLY A 9 38.91 49.35 -5.21
C GLY A 9 37.95 48.56 -4.33
N ARG A 10 37.34 47.43 -4.76
CA ARG A 10 36.45 46.64 -3.86
C ARG A 10 36.36 45.12 -4.05
N HIS A 11 37.30 44.50 -4.74
CA HIS A 11 37.34 43.05 -4.99
C HIS A 11 37.74 42.19 -3.76
N GLN A 12 37.28 42.55 -2.55
CA GLN A 12 37.65 41.85 -1.31
C GLN A 12 36.62 41.92 -0.16
N ARG A 13 35.33 42.23 -0.44
CA ARG A 13 34.25 42.14 0.56
C ARG A 13 33.00 41.35 0.13
N GLN A 14 33.03 40.67 -1.03
CA GLN A 14 31.89 39.93 -1.58
C GLN A 14 32.09 38.41 -1.67
N MET A 15 33.18 37.87 -1.08
CA MET A 15 33.43 36.42 -0.95
C MET A 15 33.37 35.89 0.49
N SER A 16 32.96 36.72 1.46
CA SER A 16 32.80 36.30 2.87
C SER A 16 31.34 36.03 3.27
N TRP A 17 30.37 36.50 2.49
CA TRP A 17 28.93 36.28 2.79
C TRP A 17 28.39 35.03 2.10
N SER A 18 28.90 34.68 0.91
CA SER A 18 28.50 33.50 0.16
C SER A 18 28.86 32.18 0.86
N LEU A 19 29.97 32.16 1.61
CA LEU A 19 30.44 30.97 2.33
C LEU A 19 29.70 30.71 3.66
N LEU A 20 29.16 31.75 4.30
CA LEU A 20 28.36 31.56 5.51
C LEU A 20 26.93 31.08 5.20
N LEU A 21 26.37 31.45 4.03
CA LEU A 21 25.08 30.93 3.57
C LEU A 21 25.13 29.44 3.22
N CYS A 22 26.25 28.95 2.67
CA CYS A 22 26.38 27.55 2.25
C CYS A 22 26.49 26.54 3.41
N LEU A 23 26.79 27.00 4.64
CA LEU A 23 26.93 26.13 5.82
C LEU A 23 25.64 25.98 6.65
N LEU A 24 24.53 26.59 6.22
CA LEU A 24 23.19 26.38 6.81
C LEU A 24 22.32 25.36 6.03
N PHE A 25 22.81 24.85 4.89
CA PHE A 25 22.07 23.89 4.03
C PHE A 25 22.48 22.42 4.22
N LEU A 26 22.99 22.05 5.40
CA LEU A 26 23.34 20.65 5.76
C LEU A 26 22.62 20.14 7.01
N VAL A 27 21.34 20.50 7.15
CA VAL A 27 20.39 19.78 8.03
C VAL A 27 19.33 19.16 7.13
N SER A 28 19.19 17.83 7.16
CA SER A 28 18.13 17.15 6.41
C SER A 28 16.76 17.39 7.06
N PRO A 29 15.70 17.67 6.28
CA PRO A 29 14.34 17.81 6.83
C PRO A 29 13.85 16.48 7.41
N CYS A 30 13.10 16.56 8.51
CA CYS A 30 12.55 15.41 9.25
C CYS A 30 11.10 15.74 9.69
N MET A 31 10.18 14.76 9.71
CA MET A 31 8.73 15.00 9.52
C MET A 31 7.80 14.20 10.50
N GLY A 32 6.66 14.80 10.95
CA GLY A 32 5.47 14.26 11.69
C GLY A 32 4.65 15.39 12.40
N PHE A 33 3.32 15.45 12.61
CA PHE A 33 2.19 14.48 12.70
C PHE A 33 0.85 15.18 12.27
N PHE A 34 -0.36 14.74 12.70
CA PHE A 34 -1.70 14.98 12.09
C PHE A 34 -1.91 14.18 10.78
N PRO A 35 -3.14 13.74 10.44
CA PRO A 35 -3.34 12.56 9.59
C PRO A 35 -2.84 12.74 8.15
N ASN A 36 -3.40 13.71 7.42
CA ASN A 36 -3.11 13.93 6.01
C ASN A 36 -2.89 15.42 5.69
N PHE A 37 -2.34 15.69 4.51
CA PHE A 37 -1.93 17.04 4.11
C PHE A 37 -3.04 18.11 4.27
N TRP A 38 -4.32 17.72 4.16
CA TRP A 38 -5.45 18.64 4.27
C TRP A 38 -5.61 19.20 5.68
N SER A 39 -5.24 18.42 6.70
CA SER A 39 -5.16 18.87 8.09
C SER A 39 -4.32 20.17 8.22
N LYS A 40 -3.21 20.28 7.47
CA LYS A 40 -2.37 21.49 7.44
C LYS A 40 -3.09 22.71 6.87
N VAL A 41 -3.92 22.50 5.84
CA VAL A 41 -4.69 23.54 5.17
C VAL A 41 -5.77 24.07 6.10
N LEU A 42 -6.52 23.17 6.74
CA LEU A 42 -7.58 23.50 7.71
C LEU A 42 -7.07 24.32 8.90
N ILE A 43 -5.85 24.07 9.36
CA ILE A 43 -5.26 24.72 10.55
C ILE A 43 -4.23 25.83 10.22
N LEU A 44 -4.04 26.15 8.94
CA LEU A 44 -3.07 27.14 8.43
C LEU A 44 -1.60 26.88 8.87
N SER A 45 -1.20 25.61 8.93
CA SER A 45 0.11 25.17 9.42
C SER A 45 0.88 24.36 8.37
N PHE A 46 1.27 25.03 7.28
CA PHE A 46 1.96 24.41 6.14
C PHE A 46 3.34 23.83 6.48
N ASP A 47 4.04 24.47 7.41
CA ASP A 47 5.31 24.01 7.99
C ASP A 47 5.13 22.91 9.05
N SER A 48 3.90 22.55 9.44
CA SER A 48 3.69 21.26 10.10
C SER A 48 3.93 20.15 9.10
N TYR A 49 4.28 18.99 9.60
CA TYR A 49 4.34 17.76 8.83
C TYR A 49 3.02 16.98 8.97
N THR A 50 2.95 15.71 8.53
CA THR A 50 1.79 14.80 8.69
C THR A 50 2.21 13.33 8.79
N HIS A 51 1.41 12.47 9.42
CA HIS A 51 1.59 11.01 9.49
C HIS A 51 1.82 10.39 8.11
N GLN A 52 0.97 10.77 7.16
CA GLN A 52 1.15 10.54 5.74
C GLN A 52 2.59 10.85 5.27
N SER A 53 3.07 12.07 5.50
CA SER A 53 4.37 12.52 4.97
C SER A 53 5.56 11.80 5.58
N ILE A 54 5.46 11.34 6.84
CA ILE A 54 6.47 10.45 7.44
C ILE A 54 6.51 9.13 6.69
N THR A 55 5.33 8.53 6.53
CA THR A 55 5.13 7.16 6.06
C THR A 55 5.53 7.04 4.60
N GLU A 56 5.08 7.96 3.75
CA GLU A 56 5.48 8.06 2.35
C GLU A 56 7.00 8.21 2.20
N GLN A 57 7.63 9.19 2.87
CA GLN A 57 9.08 9.40 2.76
C GLN A 57 9.89 8.22 3.29
N ALA A 58 9.44 7.57 4.37
CA ALA A 58 10.10 6.40 4.92
C ALA A 58 10.05 5.21 3.96
N ILE A 59 8.90 4.93 3.34
CA ILE A 59 8.74 3.86 2.34
C ILE A 59 9.59 4.15 1.10
N ILE A 60 9.53 5.36 0.54
CA ILE A 60 10.33 5.75 -0.63
C ILE A 60 11.82 5.59 -0.33
N LYS A 61 12.29 6.15 0.79
CA LYS A 61 13.71 6.11 1.17
C LYS A 61 14.21 4.69 1.37
N VAL A 62 13.52 3.87 2.17
CA VAL A 62 13.95 2.49 2.41
C VAL A 62 13.84 1.65 1.14
N SER A 63 12.81 1.83 0.30
CA SER A 63 12.70 1.14 -0.99
C SER A 63 13.84 1.49 -1.95
N LEU A 64 14.28 2.75 -1.98
CA LEU A 64 15.45 3.18 -2.75
C LEU A 64 16.77 2.66 -2.16
N GLU A 65 16.88 2.53 -0.83
CA GLU A 65 17.99 1.81 -0.17
C GLU A 65 18.02 0.34 -0.63
N VAL A 66 16.90 -0.40 -0.56
CA VAL A 66 16.81 -1.82 -0.99
C VAL A 66 17.14 -1.99 -2.47
N LEU A 67 16.60 -1.13 -3.34
CA LEU A 67 16.89 -1.18 -4.77
C LEU A 67 18.39 -0.97 -5.03
N ARG A 68 19.00 0.07 -4.45
CA ARG A 68 20.43 0.35 -4.64
C ARG A 68 21.32 -0.80 -4.16
N ASP A 69 21.00 -1.42 -3.04
CA ASP A 69 21.79 -2.52 -2.50
C ASP A 69 21.61 -3.83 -3.29
N THR A 70 20.43 -4.07 -3.87
CA THR A 70 20.21 -5.20 -4.78
C THR A 70 20.78 -4.97 -6.18
N THR A 71 20.79 -3.74 -6.71
CA THR A 71 21.41 -3.43 -8.01
C THR A 71 22.92 -3.32 -7.96
N LYS A 72 23.57 -3.16 -6.79
CA LYS A 72 25.05 -3.13 -6.69
C LYS A 72 25.73 -4.42 -7.18
N GLN A 73 25.01 -5.52 -7.35
CA GLN A 73 25.51 -6.75 -7.97
C GLN A 73 25.40 -6.76 -9.50
N HIS A 74 24.66 -5.83 -10.13
CA HIS A 74 24.52 -5.72 -11.60
C HIS A 74 24.45 -4.25 -12.06
N ASP A 75 25.50 -3.84 -12.78
CA ASP A 75 25.70 -2.60 -13.54
C ASP A 75 25.90 -1.25 -12.80
N LEU A 76 27.13 -0.74 -12.93
CA LEU A 76 27.53 0.63 -12.65
C LEU A 76 27.21 1.55 -13.84
N GLN A 77 25.95 2.03 -13.98
CA GLN A 77 25.64 3.00 -15.03
C GLN A 77 24.56 4.06 -14.71
N GLY A 78 24.99 5.12 -14.02
CA GLY A 78 24.38 6.46 -14.10
C GLY A 78 23.21 6.74 -13.15
N GLU A 79 23.30 7.85 -12.41
CA GLU A 79 22.21 8.38 -11.58
C GLU A 79 21.09 9.01 -12.43
N LYS A 80 20.23 8.16 -12.99
CA LYS A 80 18.91 8.57 -13.49
C LYS A 80 17.86 8.30 -12.39
N ASN A 81 16.79 9.09 -12.38
CA ASN A 81 15.67 8.91 -11.46
C ASN A 81 15.15 7.46 -11.55
N ILE A 82 15.25 6.72 -10.43
CA ILE A 82 14.83 5.32 -10.35
C ILE A 82 13.31 5.28 -10.46
N TYR A 83 12.80 4.73 -11.57
CA TYR A 83 11.37 4.54 -11.78
C TYR A 83 10.87 3.41 -10.88
N LEU A 84 9.87 3.69 -10.04
CA LEU A 84 9.33 2.73 -9.06
C LEU A 84 8.08 1.99 -9.54
N GLY A 85 7.38 2.50 -10.57
CA GLY A 85 6.14 1.93 -11.12
C GLY A 85 4.85 2.56 -10.56
N ARG A 86 3.74 2.47 -11.30
CA ARG A 86 2.40 2.90 -10.86
C ARG A 86 1.95 2.12 -9.61
N GLY A 87 2.14 0.80 -9.63
CA GLY A 87 1.79 -0.09 -8.52
C GLY A 87 2.50 0.25 -7.21
N PHE A 88 3.74 0.76 -7.26
CA PHE A 88 4.42 1.26 -6.05
C PHE A 88 3.69 2.44 -5.44
N TRP A 89 3.26 3.40 -6.25
CA TRP A 89 2.57 4.58 -5.75
C TRP A 89 1.17 4.25 -5.20
N ARG A 90 0.47 3.26 -5.76
CA ARG A 90 -0.74 2.71 -5.12
C ARG A 90 -0.41 1.98 -3.82
N ALA A 91 0.65 1.17 -3.78
CA ALA A 91 1.07 0.49 -2.55
C ALA A 91 1.45 1.48 -1.43
N VAL A 92 2.14 2.57 -1.74
CA VAL A 92 2.37 3.68 -0.78
C VAL A 92 1.05 4.28 -0.34
N ARG A 93 0.11 4.54 -1.26
CA ARG A 93 -1.21 5.11 -0.97
C ARG A 93 -2.03 4.22 -0.03
N ASP A 94 -2.02 2.90 -0.20
CA ASP A 94 -2.71 1.96 0.70
C ASP A 94 -2.22 2.11 2.16
N VAL A 95 -0.90 2.16 2.37
CA VAL A 95 -0.28 2.30 3.71
C VAL A 95 -0.51 3.70 4.29
N VAL A 96 -0.39 4.74 3.47
CA VAL A 96 -0.63 6.14 3.86
C VAL A 96 -2.08 6.36 4.28
N ASN A 97 -3.03 5.88 3.48
CA ASN A 97 -4.45 5.97 3.80
C ASN A 97 -4.75 5.17 5.08
N SER A 98 -4.20 3.96 5.21
CA SER A 98 -4.38 3.14 6.41
C SER A 98 -3.69 3.67 7.67
N ASN A 99 -2.75 4.61 7.56
CA ASN A 99 -2.21 5.36 8.70
C ASN A 99 -3.18 6.52 9.05
N ALA A 100 -3.52 7.36 8.08
CA ALA A 100 -4.44 8.48 8.29
C ALA A 100 -5.84 8.03 8.76
N ASP A 101 -6.33 6.89 8.29
CA ASP A 101 -7.62 6.29 8.68
C ASP A 101 -7.73 6.07 10.21
N MET A 102 -6.61 5.91 10.93
CA MET A 102 -6.64 5.69 12.38
C MET A 102 -7.24 6.89 13.13
N ASP A 103 -6.88 8.11 12.74
CA ASP A 103 -7.43 9.39 13.23
C ASP A 103 -8.86 9.66 12.78
N LEU A 104 -9.32 8.97 11.72
CA LEU A 104 -10.47 9.39 10.91
C LEU A 104 -11.64 8.40 10.95
N LYS A 105 -11.40 7.14 11.34
CA LYS A 105 -12.43 6.10 11.46
C LYS A 105 -12.95 5.98 12.89
N SER A 106 -14.28 5.89 13.01
CA SER A 106 -14.99 5.89 14.29
C SER A 106 -14.62 4.73 15.23
N GLY A 107 -14.15 3.59 14.69
CA GLY A 107 -13.66 2.45 15.47
C GLY A 107 -12.25 2.60 16.06
N THR A 108 -11.48 3.61 15.62
CA THR A 108 -10.07 3.80 16.02
C THR A 108 -9.84 5.16 16.70
N ALA A 109 -10.36 6.25 16.13
CA ALA A 109 -10.02 7.65 16.46
C ALA A 109 -10.31 8.12 17.91
N ALA A 110 -11.04 7.33 18.70
CA ALA A 110 -11.34 7.58 20.10
C ALA A 110 -10.72 6.55 21.06
N ASN A 111 -10.02 5.54 20.55
CA ASN A 111 -9.48 4.42 21.32
C ASN A 111 -8.01 4.68 21.67
N PRO A 112 -7.66 4.93 22.96
CA PRO A 112 -6.35 5.42 23.35
C PRO A 112 -5.23 4.40 23.10
N VAL A 113 -5.57 3.11 22.95
CA VAL A 113 -4.61 2.04 22.67
C VAL A 113 -3.93 2.21 21.31
N TYR A 114 -4.60 2.81 20.31
CA TYR A 114 -3.99 3.09 19.01
C TYR A 114 -3.12 4.36 18.99
N HIS A 115 -3.42 5.31 19.89
CA HIS A 115 -2.82 6.65 19.91
C HIS A 115 -1.79 6.87 21.04
N PHE A 116 -1.42 5.81 21.77
CA PHE A 116 -0.59 5.89 22.99
C PHE A 116 -1.16 6.82 24.09
N ASP A 117 -2.45 7.12 24.05
CA ASP A 117 -3.15 8.07 24.92
C ASP A 117 -3.45 7.48 26.31
N SER A 118 -3.88 8.36 27.23
CA SER A 118 -4.47 8.04 28.53
C SER A 118 -3.63 7.07 29.39
N GLU A 119 -2.30 7.17 29.26
CA GLU A 119 -1.27 6.33 29.89
C GLU A 119 -1.38 4.82 29.60
N ARG A 120 -2.11 4.41 28.55
CA ARG A 120 -2.28 3.00 28.14
C ARG A 120 -1.06 2.41 27.42
N ILE A 121 0.16 2.84 27.78
CA ILE A 121 1.40 2.54 27.03
C ILE A 121 1.62 1.04 26.83
N ASP A 122 1.42 0.22 27.87
CA ASP A 122 1.67 -1.23 27.79
C ASP A 122 0.67 -1.92 26.83
N ASP A 123 -0.60 -1.51 26.83
CA ASP A 123 -1.61 -1.98 25.87
C ASP A 123 -1.27 -1.52 24.44
N SER A 124 -0.85 -0.26 24.27
CA SER A 124 -0.44 0.30 22.97
C SER A 124 0.78 -0.42 22.41
N ILE A 125 1.74 -0.80 23.25
CA ILE A 125 2.89 -1.63 22.88
C ILE A 125 2.44 -3.04 22.48
N ALA A 126 1.55 -3.66 23.25
CA ALA A 126 1.01 -4.98 22.93
C ALA A 126 0.25 -4.97 21.58
N LYS A 127 -0.45 -3.88 21.28
CA LYS A 127 -1.14 -3.65 19.99
C LYS A 127 -0.16 -3.36 18.85
N LEU A 128 0.89 -2.57 19.09
CA LEU A 128 1.93 -2.27 18.10
C LEU A 128 2.65 -3.55 17.64
N ARG A 129 2.97 -4.45 18.58
CA ARG A 129 3.55 -5.77 18.29
C ARG A 129 2.55 -6.72 17.62
N GLU A 130 1.25 -6.61 17.93
CA GLU A 130 0.20 -7.36 17.22
C GLU A 130 0.14 -6.98 15.73
N PHE A 131 0.20 -5.69 15.40
CA PHE A 131 0.31 -5.24 14.01
C PHE A 131 1.61 -5.73 13.37
N TRP A 132 2.74 -5.77 14.09
CA TRP A 132 3.99 -6.35 13.59
C TRP A 132 3.81 -7.82 13.19
N THR A 133 3.27 -8.64 14.08
CA THR A 133 3.00 -10.07 13.81
C THR A 133 2.09 -10.24 12.58
N GLN A 134 1.03 -9.44 12.44
CA GLN A 134 0.15 -9.45 11.26
C GLN A 134 0.93 -9.15 9.96
N ILE A 135 1.75 -8.10 9.93
CA ILE A 135 2.54 -7.73 8.74
C ILE A 135 3.45 -8.90 8.32
N ILE A 136 4.15 -9.52 9.28
CA ILE A 136 5.07 -10.62 8.96
C ILE A 136 4.31 -11.86 8.47
N LEU A 137 3.21 -12.23 9.12
CA LEU A 137 2.35 -13.33 8.69
C LEU A 137 1.77 -13.10 7.29
N SER A 138 1.15 -11.95 7.02
CA SER A 138 0.55 -11.62 5.73
C SER A 138 1.59 -11.48 4.60
N VAL A 139 2.78 -10.93 4.86
CA VAL A 139 3.88 -10.91 3.86
C VAL A 139 4.36 -12.33 3.54
N ARG A 140 4.47 -13.22 4.55
CA ARG A 140 4.84 -14.63 4.34
C ARG A 140 3.78 -15.40 3.54
N ALA A 141 2.49 -15.11 3.77
CA ALA A 141 1.37 -15.63 2.98
C ALA A 141 1.27 -15.03 1.55
N LYS A 142 2.05 -13.98 1.24
CA LYS A 142 1.96 -13.12 0.03
C LYS A 142 0.67 -12.27 -0.05
N GLU A 143 -0.06 -12.11 1.05
CA GLU A 143 -1.25 -11.28 1.14
C GLU A 143 -0.88 -9.81 1.44
N TYR A 144 -0.23 -9.20 0.44
CA TYR A 144 0.35 -7.87 0.54
C TYR A 144 -0.66 -6.76 0.82
N ALA A 145 -1.95 -6.94 0.52
CA ALA A 145 -2.99 -5.95 0.83
C ALA A 145 -3.22 -5.82 2.35
N SER A 146 -3.44 -6.94 3.05
CA SER A 146 -3.52 -6.99 4.52
C SER A 146 -2.23 -6.45 5.16
N ALA A 147 -1.08 -6.89 4.67
CA ALA A 147 0.21 -6.41 5.19
C ALA A 147 0.40 -4.89 5.06
N ARG A 148 -0.12 -4.26 3.99
CA ARG A 148 -0.09 -2.80 3.84
C ARG A 148 -1.06 -2.08 4.78
N HIS A 149 -2.23 -2.67 5.07
CA HIS A 149 -3.16 -2.15 6.06
C HIS A 149 -2.52 -2.15 7.46
N SER A 150 -2.11 -3.31 7.98
CA SER A 150 -1.47 -3.42 9.31
C SER A 150 -0.19 -2.58 9.42
N LEU A 151 0.57 -2.38 8.33
CA LEU A 151 1.72 -1.48 8.31
C LEU A 151 1.33 0.00 8.46
N GLY A 152 0.19 0.43 7.93
CA GLY A 152 -0.33 1.78 8.14
C GLY A 152 -0.68 2.01 9.60
N GLN A 153 -1.38 1.04 10.21
CA GLN A 153 -1.79 1.07 11.62
C GLN A 153 -0.57 1.04 12.57
N LEU A 154 0.44 0.20 12.28
CA LEU A 154 1.72 0.18 13.00
C LEU A 154 2.45 1.52 12.87
N SER A 155 2.52 2.07 11.65
CA SER A 155 3.19 3.35 11.41
C SER A 155 2.53 4.47 12.19
N HIS A 156 1.20 4.51 12.23
CA HIS A 156 0.43 5.48 13.00
C HIS A 156 0.79 5.46 14.50
N ALA A 157 0.57 4.31 15.16
CA ALA A 157 0.80 4.16 16.59
C ALA A 157 2.29 4.38 16.98
N LEU A 158 3.24 3.94 16.14
CA LEU A 158 4.66 4.20 16.34
C LEU A 158 5.04 5.68 16.26
N GLN A 159 4.26 6.47 15.50
CA GLN A 159 4.46 7.91 15.37
C GLN A 159 3.84 8.63 16.59
N ASP A 160 2.61 8.27 16.96
CA ASP A 160 1.86 8.85 18.08
C ASP A 160 2.57 8.78 19.44
N PHE A 161 3.35 7.71 19.69
CA PHE A 161 4.19 7.64 20.88
C PHE A 161 5.08 8.90 21.04
N TYR A 162 5.61 9.47 19.96
CA TYR A 162 6.50 10.64 20.04
C TYR A 162 5.76 11.98 20.13
N SER A 163 4.52 12.07 19.64
CA SER A 163 3.68 13.28 19.77
C SER A 163 2.97 13.35 21.12
N HIS A 164 2.41 12.24 21.61
CA HIS A 164 1.49 12.23 22.75
C HIS A 164 2.16 11.87 24.09
N SER A 165 3.35 11.24 24.11
CA SER A 165 4.12 10.99 25.33
C SER A 165 5.06 12.14 25.72
N ASN A 166 5.63 12.08 26.92
CA ASN A 166 6.68 13.01 27.41
C ASN A 166 8.13 12.66 26.99
N TRP A 167 8.34 11.74 26.03
CA TRP A 167 9.67 11.24 25.65
C TRP A 167 10.67 12.35 25.26
N VAL A 168 10.20 13.36 24.52
CA VAL A 168 11.00 14.50 24.06
C VAL A 168 11.31 15.47 25.21
N GLU A 169 10.35 15.67 26.12
CA GLU A 169 10.44 16.53 27.30
C GLU A 169 11.41 15.97 28.37
N MET A 170 11.53 14.64 28.42
CA MET A 170 12.60 13.94 29.14
C MET A 170 13.99 14.15 28.51
N GLY A 171 14.08 14.73 27.31
CA GLY A 171 15.31 15.05 26.60
C GLY A 171 15.93 13.88 25.84
N LYS A 172 15.16 12.83 25.55
CA LYS A 172 15.65 11.66 24.82
C LYS A 172 15.83 12.01 23.33
N LYS A 173 17.05 11.81 22.81
CA LYS A 173 17.42 12.11 21.40
C LYS A 173 17.51 10.86 20.51
N SER A 174 16.97 9.74 20.97
CA SER A 174 16.97 8.44 20.29
C SER A 174 15.58 7.81 20.36
N ILE A 175 15.30 6.88 19.45
CA ILE A 175 14.06 6.12 19.44
C ILE A 175 13.95 5.19 20.65
N TYR A 176 12.73 4.94 21.12
CA TYR A 176 12.45 4.01 22.21
C TYR A 176 12.34 2.58 21.66
N LEU A 177 13.45 1.83 21.68
CA LEU A 177 13.52 0.51 21.05
C LEU A 177 12.53 -0.51 21.65
N HIS A 178 12.21 -0.40 22.95
CA HIS A 178 11.29 -1.32 23.63
C HIS A 178 9.92 -1.41 22.97
N LEU A 179 9.45 -0.38 22.26
CA LEU A 179 8.17 -0.40 21.54
C LEU A 179 8.02 -1.64 20.64
N LEU A 180 9.08 -2.00 19.90
CA LEU A 180 9.11 -3.17 19.02
C LEU A 180 10.07 -4.29 19.51
N GLN A 181 10.90 -4.04 20.53
CA GLN A 181 11.91 -4.99 21.02
C GLN A 181 11.82 -5.16 22.55
N PRO A 182 10.94 -6.02 23.10
CA PRO A 182 10.68 -6.13 24.54
C PRO A 182 11.89 -6.35 25.44
N ASP A 183 12.96 -7.02 24.98
CA ASP A 183 14.17 -7.24 25.80
C ASP A 183 14.92 -5.94 26.12
N GLU A 184 14.68 -4.86 25.35
CA GLU A 184 15.22 -3.55 25.65
C GLU A 184 14.54 -3.00 26.92
N PRO A 185 15.27 -2.29 27.81
CA PRO A 185 14.72 -1.94 29.12
C PRO A 185 13.50 -1.01 29.02
N PRO A 186 12.34 -1.39 29.62
CA PRO A 186 11.18 -0.52 29.67
C PRO A 186 11.42 0.67 30.62
N PHE A 187 10.93 1.85 30.24
CA PHE A 187 10.89 3.00 31.13
C PHE A 187 9.69 2.91 32.09
N PRO A 188 9.84 3.31 33.36
CA PRO A 188 8.77 3.21 34.34
C PRO A 188 7.62 4.18 34.02
N LEU A 189 6.38 3.68 34.11
CA LEU A 189 5.15 4.44 33.87
C LEU A 189 4.68 5.19 35.13
N ALA A 190 4.15 6.41 34.97
CA ALA A 190 3.49 7.12 36.05
C ALA A 190 2.13 6.47 36.38
N LYS A 191 1.96 6.00 37.62
CA LYS A 191 0.70 5.39 38.11
C LYS A 191 -0.46 6.38 38.08
N GLU A 192 -1.70 5.89 38.03
CA GLU A 192 -2.92 6.71 37.97
C GLU A 192 -2.99 7.80 39.07
N ASP A 193 -2.55 7.47 40.28
CA ASP A 193 -2.52 8.37 41.45
C ASP A 193 -1.39 9.43 41.40
N THR A 194 -0.40 9.23 40.54
CA THR A 194 0.82 10.03 40.47
C THR A 194 0.60 11.23 39.56
N PRO A 195 0.57 12.48 40.07
CA PRO A 195 0.32 13.66 39.24
C PRO A 195 1.46 13.88 38.25
N THR A 196 1.12 14.25 37.01
CA THR A 196 2.07 14.37 35.90
C THR A 196 2.18 15.79 35.35
N CYS A 197 1.10 16.58 35.41
CA CYS A 197 1.07 17.97 34.95
C CYS A 197 0.52 18.94 36.02
N LYS A 198 0.83 20.23 35.86
CA LYS A 198 0.13 21.37 36.49
C LYS A 198 -0.62 22.18 35.43
N ASP A 199 -1.45 23.13 35.86
CA ASP A 199 -2.20 24.02 34.96
C ASP A 199 -1.29 24.90 34.09
N CYS A 200 -1.55 24.90 32.77
CA CYS A 200 -1.08 25.94 31.85
C CYS A 200 -2.01 27.15 31.87
N PHE A 201 -1.43 28.35 31.86
CA PHE A 201 -2.16 29.62 31.68
C PHE A 201 -1.86 30.30 30.33
N THR A 202 -1.09 29.63 29.48
CA THR A 202 -0.69 30.07 28.13
C THR A 202 -0.95 28.93 27.14
N PRO A 203 -1.35 29.22 25.87
CA PRO A 203 -1.55 28.18 24.85
C PRO A 203 -0.30 27.31 24.62
N SER A 204 0.88 27.94 24.66
CA SER A 204 2.15 27.22 24.76
C SER A 204 2.37 26.72 26.19
N CYS A 205 2.25 25.42 26.43
CA CYS A 205 2.26 24.78 27.75
C CYS A 205 3.66 24.62 28.41
N ARG A 206 4.57 25.57 28.18
CA ARG A 206 5.98 25.43 28.57
C ARG A 206 6.17 25.11 30.06
N ASN A 207 6.82 23.98 30.32
CA ASN A 207 7.15 23.47 31.66
C ASN A 207 5.92 23.14 32.52
N ASN A 208 4.83 22.61 31.93
CA ASN A 208 3.67 22.11 32.67
C ASN A 208 3.89 20.76 33.37
N LEU A 209 4.69 19.87 32.78
CA LEU A 209 5.12 18.60 33.37
C LEU A 209 5.82 18.83 34.71
N LEU A 210 5.55 17.95 35.68
CA LEU A 210 6.13 18.04 37.01
C LEU A 210 7.58 17.54 37.05
N LEU A 211 8.43 18.25 37.80
CA LEU A 211 9.87 17.92 37.95
C LEU A 211 10.11 16.52 38.54
N SER A 212 9.16 15.99 39.31
CA SER A 212 9.16 14.61 39.82
C SER A 212 9.31 13.58 38.71
N LEU A 213 8.65 13.77 37.56
CA LEU A 213 8.75 12.86 36.41
C LEU A 213 10.15 12.86 35.82
N LYS A 214 10.74 14.05 35.65
CA LYS A 214 12.06 14.21 35.04
C LYS A 214 13.17 13.66 35.94
N ASN A 215 13.04 13.84 37.25
CA ASN A 215 13.97 13.29 38.23
C ASN A 215 13.85 11.77 38.37
N SER A 216 12.65 11.21 38.16
CA SER A 216 12.36 9.78 38.30
C SER A 216 12.33 9.01 36.98
N ASN A 217 12.65 9.66 35.86
CA ASN A 217 12.51 9.15 34.48
C ASN A 217 11.13 8.51 34.16
N LEU A 218 10.04 9.03 34.71
CA LEU A 218 8.69 8.47 34.51
C LEU A 218 8.07 8.87 33.16
N LEU A 219 7.51 7.90 32.44
CA LEU A 219 6.65 8.13 31.28
C LEU A 219 5.25 8.60 31.71
N THR A 220 4.65 9.44 30.88
CA THR A 220 3.24 9.87 30.92
C THR A 220 2.79 10.24 29.51
N THR A 221 1.50 10.13 29.21
CA THR A 221 0.91 10.53 27.92
C THR A 221 -0.32 11.42 28.13
N GLY A 222 -0.79 12.05 27.05
CA GLY A 222 -1.99 12.89 27.10
C GLY A 222 -3.26 12.07 27.31
N TYR A 223 -4.17 12.52 28.17
CA TYR A 223 -5.54 12.02 28.19
C TYR A 223 -6.43 12.85 27.25
N THR A 224 -7.28 12.20 26.44
CA THR A 224 -8.26 12.85 25.55
C THR A 224 -9.66 12.88 26.15
N SER A 225 -10.53 13.77 25.67
CA SER A 225 -11.93 13.88 26.14
C SER A 225 -12.88 12.79 25.66
N SER A 226 -12.49 12.00 24.65
CA SER A 226 -13.30 10.96 24.01
C SER A 226 -12.91 9.54 24.42
N SER A 227 -11.76 9.36 25.10
CA SER A 227 -11.25 8.05 25.50
C SER A 227 -11.67 7.64 26.92
N PHE A 228 -11.64 6.34 27.18
CA PHE A 228 -11.72 5.74 28.51
C PHE A 228 -10.38 5.03 28.81
N PRO A 229 -9.77 5.22 30.01
CA PRO A 229 -10.27 5.93 31.19
C PRO A 229 -10.28 7.46 31.04
N PHE A 230 -11.24 8.12 31.71
CA PHE A 230 -11.30 9.58 31.78
C PHE A 230 -10.12 10.17 32.57
N LYS A 231 -9.61 11.33 32.12
CA LYS A 231 -8.48 12.06 32.72
C LYS A 231 -8.54 12.18 34.26
N PRO A 232 -7.63 11.53 35.01
CA PRO A 232 -7.50 11.68 36.46
C PRO A 232 -7.00 13.07 36.89
N LYS A 233 -7.22 13.44 38.15
CA LYS A 233 -6.85 14.75 38.70
C LYS A 233 -5.34 14.92 38.75
N GLY A 234 -4.82 15.93 38.03
CA GLY A 234 -3.38 16.22 37.97
C GLY A 234 -2.62 15.47 36.86
N LYS A 235 -3.32 14.68 36.03
CA LYS A 235 -2.74 14.08 34.83
C LYS A 235 -2.68 15.06 33.66
N CYS A 236 -1.77 14.83 32.73
CA CYS A 236 -1.67 15.64 31.51
C CYS A 236 -2.87 15.40 30.58
N SER A 237 -3.36 16.46 29.93
CA SER A 237 -4.24 16.32 28.76
C SER A 237 -3.42 16.07 27.50
N HIS A 238 -4.08 15.55 26.47
CA HIS A 238 -3.61 15.68 25.10
C HIS A 238 -3.53 17.16 24.72
N GLY A 239 -4.67 17.86 24.76
CA GLY A 239 -4.80 19.27 24.43
C GLY A 239 -5.16 19.54 22.96
N GLY A 240 -4.94 20.79 22.55
CA GLY A 240 -5.43 21.36 21.28
C GLY A 240 -6.72 22.16 21.46
N ILE A 241 -7.43 22.51 20.37
CA ILE A 241 -8.74 23.17 20.48
C ILE A 241 -9.92 22.21 20.65
N PHE A 242 -9.81 20.99 20.13
CA PHE A 242 -10.90 20.01 20.08
C PHE A 242 -10.99 19.13 21.33
N ASP A 243 -9.86 18.77 21.95
CA ASP A 243 -9.86 18.08 23.25
C ASP A 243 -10.53 18.95 24.33
N LYS A 244 -11.58 18.42 24.97
CA LYS A 244 -12.29 19.09 26.07
C LYS A 244 -11.60 18.86 27.42
N SER A 245 -10.75 17.83 27.55
CA SER A 245 -10.10 17.45 28.81
C SER A 245 -9.11 18.52 29.29
N ARG A 246 -8.57 19.32 28.37
CA ARG A 246 -7.70 20.50 28.63
C ARG A 246 -8.28 21.54 29.60
N LEU A 247 -9.59 21.52 29.83
CA LEU A 247 -10.30 22.43 30.74
C LEU A 247 -10.35 21.91 32.18
N LEU A 248 -10.15 20.60 32.37
CA LEU A 248 -10.04 19.92 33.66
C LEU A 248 -8.68 20.20 34.31
N SER A 249 -8.57 19.94 35.63
CA SER A 249 -7.34 20.14 36.41
C SER A 249 -6.09 19.59 35.75
N ALA A 250 -4.95 20.26 35.92
CA ALA A 250 -3.79 20.16 35.03
C ALA A 250 -4.18 20.55 33.59
N ARG A 251 -4.67 21.79 33.48
CA ARG A 251 -5.18 22.43 32.26
C ARG A 251 -4.12 22.57 31.18
N GLY A 252 -4.55 22.59 29.92
CA GLY A 252 -3.68 22.64 28.75
C GLY A 252 -3.47 21.26 28.14
N GLY A 253 -2.22 20.82 27.95
CA GLY A 253 -1.90 19.47 27.46
C GLY A 253 -0.43 19.31 27.10
N ILE A 254 -0.06 18.17 26.48
CA ILE A 254 1.34 17.84 26.13
C ILE A 254 1.55 17.37 24.68
N ASN A 255 0.51 17.37 23.84
CA ASN A 255 0.64 16.94 22.44
C ASN A 255 1.60 17.85 21.63
N LYS A 256 2.17 17.29 20.56
CA LYS A 256 3.23 17.89 19.72
C LYS A 256 2.91 17.77 18.22
N ASP A 257 1.65 17.51 17.90
CA ASP A 257 1.21 16.94 16.62
C ASP A 257 1.40 17.93 15.46
N THR A 258 1.32 19.22 15.78
CA THR A 258 1.45 20.36 14.87
C THR A 258 2.44 21.41 15.44
N ASN A 259 2.96 22.28 14.58
CA ASN A 259 3.69 23.48 15.00
C ASN A 259 2.78 24.65 15.44
N SER A 260 1.44 24.45 15.47
CA SER A 260 0.47 25.51 15.79
C SER A 260 0.07 25.48 17.26
N PHE A 261 0.34 26.57 17.99
CA PHE A 261 0.05 26.68 19.43
C PHE A 261 -1.44 26.60 19.81
N PHE A 262 -2.36 26.63 18.84
CA PHE A 262 -3.78 26.39 19.06
C PHE A 262 -4.10 24.90 19.17
N PHE A 263 -3.50 24.08 18.30
CA PHE A 263 -3.76 22.66 18.16
C PHE A 263 -2.79 21.81 18.98
N SER A 264 -1.58 22.33 19.23
CA SER A 264 -0.55 21.61 19.96
C SER A 264 0.05 22.43 21.10
N PRO A 265 -0.23 22.09 22.38
CA PRO A 265 0.30 22.84 23.52
C PRO A 265 1.83 22.81 23.60
N HIS A 266 2.46 21.73 23.13
CA HIS A 266 3.91 21.57 23.03
C HIS A 266 4.45 21.71 21.59
N HIS A 267 3.76 22.47 20.73
CA HIS A 267 4.16 22.76 19.33
C HIS A 267 5.66 23.06 19.12
N TYR A 268 6.32 23.69 20.09
CA TYR A 268 7.75 24.02 20.04
C TYR A 268 8.69 22.80 20.13
N LEU A 269 8.14 21.58 20.28
CA LEU A 269 8.83 20.29 20.23
C LEU A 269 8.41 19.42 19.03
N HIS A 270 7.43 19.88 18.23
CA HIS A 270 6.89 19.20 17.05
C HIS A 270 8.00 18.62 16.15
N VAL A 271 8.96 19.46 15.74
CA VAL A 271 10.07 19.09 14.84
C VAL A 271 11.00 18.03 15.44
N GLU A 272 11.12 17.95 16.77
CA GLU A 272 11.96 16.93 17.43
C GLU A 272 11.22 15.59 17.58
N ALA A 273 9.95 15.62 17.99
CA ALA A 273 9.08 14.45 18.01
C ALA A 273 8.97 13.84 16.59
N ALA A 274 8.69 14.69 15.59
CA ALA A 274 8.70 14.36 14.17
C ALA A 274 9.97 13.62 13.74
N GLY A 275 11.14 14.16 14.08
CA GLY A 275 12.42 13.53 13.75
C GLY A 275 12.58 12.13 14.33
N LEU A 276 12.19 11.92 15.59
CA LEU A 276 12.24 10.61 16.22
C LEU A 276 11.25 9.63 15.60
N ALA A 277 10.02 10.06 15.32
CA ALA A 277 9.00 9.26 14.65
C ALA A 277 9.39 8.85 13.21
N ALA A 278 10.02 9.76 12.47
CA ALA A 278 10.56 9.49 11.14
C ALA A 278 11.73 8.49 11.17
N ILE A 279 12.60 8.57 12.18
CA ILE A 279 13.66 7.58 12.39
C ILE A 279 13.05 6.23 12.79
N ALA A 280 12.07 6.20 13.69
CA ALA A 280 11.40 4.98 14.14
C ALA A 280 10.69 4.26 13.00
N THR A 281 9.91 4.98 12.19
CA THR A 281 9.21 4.44 11.01
C THR A 281 10.21 3.86 9.99
N GLN A 282 11.32 4.56 9.72
CA GLN A 282 12.38 4.04 8.84
C GLN A 282 13.09 2.81 9.43
N THR A 283 13.29 2.74 10.75
CA THR A 283 13.90 1.58 11.41
C THR A 283 12.97 0.37 11.35
N ALA A 284 11.68 0.52 11.65
CA ALA A 284 10.69 -0.55 11.51
C ALA A 284 10.63 -1.09 10.07
N LEU A 285 10.70 -0.24 9.05
CA LEU A 285 10.78 -0.66 7.65
C LEU A 285 12.09 -1.40 7.30
N ARG A 286 13.22 -1.05 7.91
CA ARG A 286 14.49 -1.79 7.73
C ARG A 286 14.49 -3.12 8.47
N ASP A 287 13.96 -3.17 9.69
CA ASP A 287 13.73 -4.40 10.46
C ASP A 287 12.77 -5.35 9.70
N LEU A 288 11.74 -4.79 9.04
CA LEU A 288 10.81 -5.53 8.19
C LEU A 288 11.54 -6.10 6.97
N LYS A 289 12.29 -5.28 6.23
CA LYS A 289 13.14 -5.70 5.10
C LYS A 289 14.13 -6.81 5.50
N ASP A 290 14.76 -6.69 6.66
CA ASP A 290 15.66 -7.71 7.20
C ASP A 290 14.88 -9.02 7.47
N THR A 291 13.67 -8.93 8.02
CA THR A 291 12.85 -10.08 8.45
C THR A 291 12.16 -10.84 7.32
N VAL A 292 11.67 -10.15 6.28
CA VAL A 292 10.99 -10.80 5.14
C VAL A 292 11.92 -11.01 3.94
N GLY A 293 13.12 -10.43 3.99
CA GLY A 293 14.09 -10.40 2.89
C GLY A 293 13.76 -9.36 1.80
N PRO A 294 14.76 -8.87 1.06
CA PRO A 294 14.60 -7.75 0.12
C PRO A 294 13.60 -8.05 -1.01
N LYS A 295 13.51 -9.32 -1.47
CA LYS A 295 12.56 -9.70 -2.54
C LYS A 295 11.10 -9.57 -2.08
N ALA A 296 10.76 -10.01 -0.86
CA ALA A 296 9.40 -9.88 -0.35
C ALA A 296 9.07 -8.43 0.04
N PHE A 297 10.04 -7.67 0.55
CA PHE A 297 9.90 -6.24 0.82
C PHE A 297 9.59 -5.43 -0.46
N LEU A 298 10.35 -5.64 -1.53
CA LEU A 298 10.06 -5.02 -2.84
C LEU A 298 8.72 -5.50 -3.41
N LYS A 299 8.26 -6.71 -3.07
CA LYS A 299 6.93 -7.19 -3.45
C LYS A 299 5.78 -6.55 -2.68
N LEU A 300 5.93 -6.33 -1.37
CA LEU A 300 4.95 -5.63 -0.53
C LEU A 300 4.59 -4.24 -1.10
N PHE A 301 5.60 -3.52 -1.59
CA PHE A 301 5.44 -2.21 -2.22
C PHE A 301 5.35 -2.25 -3.74
N SER A 302 5.07 -3.40 -4.37
CA SER A 302 4.84 -3.51 -5.83
C SER A 302 5.93 -2.85 -6.72
N VAL A 303 7.18 -2.81 -6.25
CA VAL A 303 8.28 -2.05 -6.86
C VAL A 303 8.70 -2.67 -8.19
N ARG A 304 8.57 -1.91 -9.29
CA ARG A 304 8.95 -2.34 -10.65
C ARG A 304 8.41 -3.71 -11.05
N GLN A 305 7.18 -4.01 -10.63
CA GLN A 305 6.43 -5.19 -11.10
C GLN A 305 5.63 -4.84 -12.36
N ALA A 306 5.67 -5.73 -13.35
CA ALA A 306 4.70 -5.70 -14.44
C ALA A 306 3.27 -5.99 -13.93
N PRO A 307 2.21 -5.50 -14.60
CA PRO A 307 0.82 -5.80 -14.25
C PRO A 307 0.55 -7.30 -14.13
N ALA A 308 -0.37 -7.70 -13.25
CA ALA A 308 -0.78 -9.10 -13.18
C ALA A 308 -1.42 -9.55 -14.51
N LEU A 309 -1.25 -10.82 -14.85
CA LEU A 309 -1.89 -11.45 -16.02
C LEU A 309 -2.89 -12.47 -15.50
N VAL A 310 -4.18 -12.17 -15.62
CA VAL A 310 -5.27 -12.94 -15.00
C VAL A 310 -6.21 -13.49 -16.07
N PHE A 311 -6.28 -14.82 -16.18
CA PHE A 311 -7.21 -15.53 -17.04
C PHE A 311 -8.28 -16.24 -16.20
N VAL A 312 -9.55 -16.07 -16.60
CA VAL A 312 -10.69 -16.84 -16.07
C VAL A 312 -11.26 -17.63 -17.24
N MET A 313 -11.12 -18.94 -17.20
CA MET A 313 -11.28 -19.81 -18.37
C MET A 313 -12.42 -20.79 -18.16
N ASP A 314 -13.46 -20.68 -18.97
CA ASP A 314 -14.43 -21.77 -19.12
C ASP A 314 -13.72 -23.01 -19.71
N THR A 315 -14.06 -24.19 -19.19
CA THR A 315 -13.44 -25.49 -19.50
C THR A 315 -14.45 -26.53 -19.97
N THR A 316 -15.66 -26.09 -20.32
CA THR A 316 -16.68 -26.90 -21.01
C THR A 316 -16.16 -27.50 -22.32
N GLY A 317 -16.84 -28.55 -22.80
CA GLY A 317 -16.46 -29.28 -24.02
C GLY A 317 -16.43 -28.46 -25.34
N SER A 318 -16.95 -27.23 -25.36
CA SER A 318 -16.91 -26.33 -26.54
C SER A 318 -15.67 -25.44 -26.59
N MET A 319 -15.03 -25.14 -25.46
CA MET A 319 -14.01 -24.09 -25.26
C MET A 319 -12.63 -24.34 -25.90
N PHE A 320 -12.53 -25.18 -26.92
CA PHE A 320 -11.27 -25.63 -27.49
C PHE A 320 -10.47 -24.50 -28.19
N GLU A 321 -11.15 -23.67 -29.00
CA GLU A 321 -10.48 -22.60 -29.75
C GLU A 321 -10.10 -21.44 -28.83
N GLU A 322 -10.94 -21.19 -27.83
CA GLU A 322 -10.82 -20.18 -26.79
C GLU A 322 -9.63 -20.46 -25.84
N ILE A 323 -9.52 -21.70 -25.35
CA ILE A 323 -8.36 -22.16 -24.56
C ILE A 323 -7.07 -22.09 -25.39
N THR A 324 -7.14 -22.46 -26.68
CA THR A 324 -5.98 -22.39 -27.58
C THR A 324 -5.57 -20.93 -27.86
N ALA A 325 -6.53 -20.02 -28.04
CA ALA A 325 -6.26 -18.59 -28.15
C ALA A 325 -5.64 -18.02 -26.88
N ALA A 326 -6.16 -18.38 -25.70
CA ALA A 326 -5.62 -17.95 -24.41
C ALA A 326 -4.17 -18.41 -24.18
N ARG A 327 -3.82 -19.66 -24.56
CA ARG A 327 -2.44 -20.17 -24.55
C ARG A 327 -1.49 -19.33 -25.41
N LEU A 328 -1.90 -19.05 -26.66
CA LEU A 328 -1.11 -18.25 -27.59
C LEU A 328 -0.84 -16.84 -27.04
N ARG A 329 -1.83 -16.21 -26.40
CA ARG A 329 -1.65 -14.89 -25.76
C ARG A 329 -0.79 -14.96 -24.50
N ALA A 330 -1.00 -15.94 -23.63
CA ALA A 330 -0.16 -16.14 -22.44
C ALA A 330 1.32 -16.28 -22.82
N HIS A 331 1.62 -17.14 -23.81
CA HIS A 331 2.96 -17.35 -24.32
C HIS A 331 3.58 -16.08 -24.95
N SER A 332 2.81 -15.37 -25.79
CA SER A 332 3.21 -14.10 -26.41
C SER A 332 3.56 -13.01 -25.38
N ILE A 333 2.69 -12.82 -24.37
CA ILE A 333 2.88 -11.84 -23.30
C ILE A 333 4.09 -12.21 -22.42
N ILE A 334 4.29 -13.50 -22.14
CA ILE A 334 5.46 -14.00 -21.40
C ILE A 334 6.76 -13.74 -22.16
N GLN A 335 6.81 -14.03 -23.47
CA GLN A 335 8.00 -13.75 -24.29
C GLN A 335 8.29 -12.25 -24.38
N SER A 336 7.25 -11.42 -24.53
CA SER A 336 7.39 -9.96 -24.54
C SER A 336 7.96 -9.44 -23.21
N ARG A 337 7.41 -9.88 -22.07
CA ARG A 337 7.88 -9.51 -20.72
C ARG A 337 9.28 -10.02 -20.41
N ALA A 338 9.68 -11.19 -20.91
CA ALA A 338 11.03 -11.73 -20.73
C ALA A 338 12.14 -10.88 -21.39
N SER A 339 11.78 -9.99 -22.34
CA SER A 339 12.72 -9.02 -22.93
C SER A 339 12.92 -7.75 -22.09
N GLN A 340 12.16 -7.57 -21.01
CA GLN A 340 12.10 -6.33 -20.23
C GLN A 340 12.82 -6.49 -18.88
N ALA A 341 13.60 -5.47 -18.49
CA ALA A 341 14.41 -5.49 -17.26
C ALA A 341 13.60 -5.19 -15.97
N GLU A 342 12.39 -5.72 -15.87
CA GLU A 342 11.44 -5.52 -14.76
C GLU A 342 11.17 -6.85 -14.03
N GLN A 343 10.56 -6.80 -12.83
CA GLN A 343 10.18 -8.05 -12.18
C GLN A 343 8.90 -8.62 -12.82
N PRO A 344 8.84 -9.95 -13.07
CA PRO A 344 7.62 -10.57 -13.58
C PRO A 344 6.46 -10.33 -12.62
N GLY A 345 5.34 -9.88 -13.17
CA GLY A 345 4.08 -9.74 -12.44
C GLY A 345 3.53 -11.09 -11.99
N THR A 346 2.49 -11.06 -11.15
CA THR A 346 1.77 -12.28 -10.76
C THR A 346 1.00 -12.83 -11.96
N PHE A 347 1.10 -14.13 -12.21
CA PHE A 347 0.24 -14.83 -13.16
C PHE A 347 -0.85 -15.58 -12.41
N LEU A 348 -2.09 -15.51 -12.91
CA LEU A 348 -3.26 -16.15 -12.30
C LEU A 348 -4.12 -16.82 -13.36
N LEU A 349 -4.52 -18.07 -13.11
CA LEU A 349 -5.49 -18.81 -13.91
C LEU A 349 -6.55 -19.39 -12.98
N VAL A 350 -7.82 -19.16 -13.30
CA VAL A 350 -8.98 -19.77 -12.64
C VAL A 350 -9.84 -20.46 -13.71
N PRO A 351 -9.78 -21.79 -13.85
CA PRO A 351 -10.71 -22.52 -14.71
C PRO A 351 -12.09 -22.61 -14.06
N PHE A 352 -13.14 -22.81 -14.85
CA PHE A 352 -14.48 -23.12 -14.34
C PHE A 352 -15.33 -23.89 -15.35
N HIS A 353 -16.39 -24.51 -14.85
CA HIS A 353 -17.54 -25.04 -15.57
C HIS A 353 -18.67 -25.31 -14.55
N ASP A 354 -19.72 -26.02 -14.93
CA ASP A 354 -20.77 -26.52 -14.04
C ASP A 354 -20.56 -28.00 -13.67
N PRO A 355 -20.58 -28.39 -12.37
CA PRO A 355 -20.78 -27.56 -11.18
C PRO A 355 -19.49 -27.03 -10.54
N GLU A 356 -18.31 -27.31 -11.12
CA GLU A 356 -17.00 -27.09 -10.49
C GLU A 356 -16.26 -25.84 -11.00
N PHE A 357 -15.77 -25.01 -10.08
CA PHE A 357 -14.96 -23.82 -10.38
C PHE A 357 -13.66 -23.78 -9.56
N GLY A 358 -12.61 -23.20 -10.14
CA GLY A 358 -11.26 -23.27 -9.59
C GLY A 358 -10.59 -24.64 -9.84
N PRO A 359 -9.51 -24.98 -9.10
CA PRO A 359 -8.84 -24.16 -8.09
C PRO A 359 -8.05 -23.00 -8.72
N VAL A 360 -7.54 -22.10 -7.87
CA VAL A 360 -6.78 -20.93 -8.32
C VAL A 360 -5.30 -21.27 -8.52
N TYR A 361 -4.81 -21.16 -9.74
CA TYR A 361 -3.41 -21.36 -10.09
C TYR A 361 -2.66 -20.01 -10.09
N LYS A 362 -1.93 -19.73 -9.00
CA LYS A 362 -1.15 -18.49 -8.78
C LYS A 362 0.34 -18.77 -8.91
N ALA A 363 0.99 -18.19 -9.92
CA ALA A 363 2.40 -18.43 -10.24
C ALA A 363 3.23 -17.13 -10.27
N ASP A 364 4.47 -17.23 -9.77
CA ASP A 364 5.51 -16.20 -9.89
C ASP A 364 6.52 -16.51 -11.01
N ASP A 365 6.53 -17.75 -11.52
CA ASP A 365 7.36 -18.23 -12.62
C ASP A 365 6.51 -18.39 -13.90
N PRO A 366 6.91 -17.77 -15.04
CA PRO A 366 6.22 -17.96 -16.31
C PRO A 366 6.15 -19.41 -16.80
N ASN A 367 7.14 -20.26 -16.48
CA ASN A 367 7.15 -21.65 -16.96
C ASN A 367 6.11 -22.49 -16.21
N GLN A 368 6.04 -22.35 -14.88
CA GLN A 368 4.97 -22.90 -14.05
C GLN A 368 3.59 -22.43 -14.52
N PHE A 369 3.43 -21.14 -14.87
CA PHE A 369 2.16 -20.64 -15.40
C PHE A 369 1.78 -21.32 -16.72
N MET A 370 2.71 -21.44 -17.67
CA MET A 370 2.45 -22.15 -18.93
C MET A 370 2.14 -23.63 -18.71
N GLN A 371 2.72 -24.31 -17.72
CA GLN A 371 2.33 -25.69 -17.37
C GLN A 371 0.86 -25.78 -16.95
N HIS A 372 0.34 -24.79 -16.21
CA HIS A 372 -1.09 -24.73 -15.87
C HIS A 372 -1.98 -24.43 -17.09
N MET A 373 -1.54 -23.54 -17.99
CA MET A 373 -2.25 -23.25 -19.25
C MET A 373 -2.31 -24.47 -20.17
N GLU A 374 -1.21 -25.21 -20.35
CA GLU A 374 -1.16 -26.43 -21.18
C GLU A 374 -1.91 -27.62 -20.55
N ALA A 375 -2.13 -27.62 -19.23
CA ALA A 375 -2.92 -28.65 -18.54
C ALA A 375 -4.44 -28.52 -18.76
N LEU A 376 -4.95 -27.37 -19.21
CA LEU A 376 -6.38 -27.17 -19.48
C LEU A 376 -6.92 -28.13 -20.57
N MET A 377 -8.16 -28.60 -20.39
CA MET A 377 -8.84 -29.44 -21.38
C MET A 377 -10.31 -29.00 -21.52
N ALA A 378 -10.77 -28.81 -22.76
CA ALA A 378 -12.19 -28.62 -23.07
C ALA A 378 -12.92 -29.97 -22.97
N LEU A 379 -13.21 -30.40 -21.75
CA LEU A 379 -13.79 -31.71 -21.42
C LEU A 379 -14.80 -31.68 -20.25
N GLY A 380 -14.93 -30.56 -19.53
CA GLY A 380 -15.89 -30.39 -18.44
C GLY A 380 -17.28 -29.97 -18.92
N GLY A 381 -18.10 -29.52 -17.95
CA GLY A 381 -19.42 -28.93 -18.20
C GLY A 381 -20.60 -29.88 -17.96
N GLY A 382 -21.62 -29.35 -17.28
CA GLY A 382 -22.90 -30.01 -17.02
C GLY A 382 -23.98 -29.53 -17.99
N ASP A 383 -24.86 -28.65 -17.51
CA ASP A 383 -25.78 -27.90 -18.36
C ASP A 383 -25.55 -26.39 -18.23
N GLU A 384 -25.54 -25.67 -19.36
CA GLU A 384 -25.55 -24.21 -19.32
C GLU A 384 -26.79 -23.74 -18.53
N PRO A 385 -26.66 -22.87 -17.51
CA PRO A 385 -25.53 -21.95 -17.25
C PRO A 385 -24.35 -22.50 -16.41
N GLU A 386 -23.21 -21.79 -16.44
CA GLU A 386 -21.92 -22.20 -15.84
C GLU A 386 -21.50 -21.31 -14.64
N MET A 387 -20.57 -21.76 -13.79
CA MET A 387 -20.17 -21.11 -12.53
C MET A 387 -19.14 -19.95 -12.69
N CYS A 388 -19.50 -18.97 -13.52
CA CYS A 388 -18.60 -17.91 -13.97
C CYS A 388 -18.29 -16.84 -12.90
N PHE A 389 -19.29 -16.34 -12.16
CA PHE A 389 -19.04 -15.26 -11.19
C PHE A 389 -18.23 -15.72 -9.98
N SER A 390 -18.35 -16.98 -9.57
CA SER A 390 -17.53 -17.61 -8.53
C SER A 390 -16.05 -17.65 -8.94
N ALA A 391 -15.78 -17.96 -10.21
CA ALA A 391 -14.44 -17.96 -10.77
C ALA A 391 -13.87 -16.53 -10.90
N ILE A 392 -14.68 -15.54 -11.27
CA ILE A 392 -14.31 -14.13 -11.29
C ILE A 392 -14.06 -13.61 -9.86
N GLN A 393 -14.83 -14.02 -8.86
CA GLN A 393 -14.64 -13.65 -7.45
C GLN A 393 -13.29 -14.15 -6.93
N LEU A 394 -12.96 -15.43 -7.18
CA LEU A 394 -11.64 -15.99 -6.86
C LEU A 394 -10.50 -15.24 -7.57
N ALA A 395 -10.69 -14.91 -8.86
CA ALA A 395 -9.71 -14.15 -9.63
C ALA A 395 -9.49 -12.74 -9.05
N LEU A 396 -10.57 -12.05 -8.69
CA LEU A 396 -10.53 -10.75 -8.02
C LEU A 396 -9.87 -10.84 -6.64
N THR A 397 -10.21 -11.82 -5.80
CA THR A 397 -9.61 -12.00 -4.46
C THR A 397 -8.10 -12.15 -4.55
N HIS A 398 -7.59 -13.06 -5.37
CA HIS A 398 -6.16 -13.37 -5.39
C HIS A 398 -5.32 -12.47 -6.31
N SER A 399 -5.93 -11.63 -7.15
CA SER A 399 -5.22 -10.62 -7.95
C SER A 399 -4.84 -9.38 -7.13
N PRO A 400 -3.73 -8.70 -7.47
CA PRO A 400 -3.48 -7.33 -7.03
C PRO A 400 -4.61 -6.38 -7.45
N PRO A 401 -4.79 -5.23 -6.77
CA PRO A 401 -5.55 -4.11 -7.31
C PRO A 401 -5.04 -3.67 -8.68
N GLU A 402 -5.91 -3.09 -9.50
CA GLU A 402 -5.60 -2.55 -10.83
C GLU A 402 -5.16 -3.63 -11.85
N SER A 403 -5.67 -4.86 -11.66
CA SER A 403 -5.43 -5.98 -12.57
C SER A 403 -6.40 -5.96 -13.76
N GLU A 404 -5.91 -6.39 -14.92
CA GLU A 404 -6.74 -6.74 -16.07
C GLU A 404 -7.13 -8.23 -15.96
N ILE A 405 -8.44 -8.51 -15.91
CA ILE A 405 -9.00 -9.86 -15.83
C ILE A 405 -9.68 -10.19 -17.15
N PHE A 406 -9.25 -11.27 -17.80
CA PHE A 406 -9.78 -11.73 -19.08
C PHE A 406 -10.60 -12.99 -18.89
N VAL A 407 -11.89 -12.91 -19.18
CA VAL A 407 -12.86 -14.00 -19.04
C VAL A 407 -13.16 -14.56 -20.42
N PHE A 408 -12.95 -15.86 -20.63
CA PHE A 408 -13.28 -16.57 -21.87
C PHE A 408 -14.41 -17.58 -21.56
N THR A 409 -15.55 -17.47 -22.25
CA THR A 409 -16.70 -18.39 -22.12
C THR A 409 -17.67 -18.23 -23.29
N ASP A 410 -18.37 -19.31 -23.69
CA ASP A 410 -19.53 -19.26 -24.60
C ASP A 410 -20.88 -19.26 -23.85
N ALA A 411 -20.85 -19.28 -22.51
CA ALA A 411 -21.97 -19.63 -21.65
C ALA A 411 -22.39 -18.53 -20.66
N SER A 412 -23.68 -18.52 -20.30
CA SER A 412 -24.24 -17.57 -19.33
C SER A 412 -24.03 -18.02 -17.86
N PRO A 413 -24.07 -17.10 -16.88
CA PRO A 413 -23.68 -17.40 -15.49
C PRO A 413 -24.83 -18.00 -14.65
N LYS A 414 -24.55 -19.11 -13.95
CA LYS A 414 -25.48 -19.84 -13.07
C LYS A 414 -25.56 -19.21 -11.69
N ASP A 415 -24.46 -18.59 -11.27
CA ASP A 415 -24.21 -17.94 -9.99
C ASP A 415 -24.47 -16.42 -10.02
N ALA A 416 -25.50 -16.00 -10.78
CA ALA A 416 -25.90 -14.60 -10.95
C ALA A 416 -26.18 -13.83 -9.62
N TYR A 417 -26.39 -14.54 -8.50
CA TYR A 417 -26.53 -13.94 -7.17
C TYR A 417 -25.24 -13.33 -6.61
N LEU A 418 -24.06 -13.71 -7.16
CA LEU A 418 -22.76 -13.12 -6.79
C LEU A 418 -22.46 -11.80 -7.51
N PHE A 419 -23.31 -11.36 -8.45
CA PHE A 419 -23.06 -10.20 -9.31
C PHE A 419 -22.66 -8.93 -8.54
N ASP A 420 -23.38 -8.60 -7.47
CA ASP A 420 -23.10 -7.38 -6.69
C ASP A 420 -21.82 -7.48 -5.84
N ALA A 421 -21.51 -8.67 -5.30
CA ALA A 421 -20.24 -8.90 -4.59
C ALA A 421 -19.03 -8.82 -5.54
N VAL A 422 -19.15 -9.41 -6.73
CA VAL A 422 -18.14 -9.32 -7.80
C VAL A 422 -17.99 -7.87 -8.30
N LYS A 423 -19.09 -7.15 -8.50
CA LYS A 423 -19.11 -5.71 -8.86
C LYS A 423 -18.41 -4.87 -7.79
N ALA A 424 -18.75 -5.04 -6.52
CA ALA A 424 -18.15 -4.33 -5.40
C ALA A 424 -16.63 -4.55 -5.31
N LEU A 425 -16.19 -5.81 -5.36
CA LEU A 425 -14.78 -6.17 -5.27
C LEU A 425 -13.97 -5.70 -6.49
N ALA A 426 -14.57 -5.72 -7.69
CA ALA A 426 -13.97 -5.14 -8.91
C ALA A 426 -13.77 -3.63 -8.80
N LEU A 427 -14.74 -2.90 -8.24
CA LEU A 427 -14.68 -1.44 -8.06
C LEU A 427 -13.66 -1.03 -6.98
N GLU A 428 -13.63 -1.69 -5.81
CA GLU A 428 -12.65 -1.40 -4.76
C GLU A 428 -11.21 -1.66 -5.25
N LYS A 429 -10.98 -2.80 -5.90
CA LYS A 429 -9.68 -3.13 -6.48
C LYS A 429 -9.36 -2.29 -7.72
N ARG A 430 -10.34 -1.61 -8.35
CA ARG A 430 -10.24 -1.00 -9.69
C ARG A 430 -9.69 -1.99 -10.74
N SER A 431 -10.11 -3.24 -10.64
CA SER A 431 -9.72 -4.29 -11.60
C SER A 431 -10.72 -4.34 -12.73
N LYS A 432 -10.25 -4.26 -13.98
CA LYS A 432 -11.09 -4.34 -15.17
C LYS A 432 -11.42 -5.78 -15.50
N ILE A 433 -12.67 -6.03 -15.91
CA ILE A 433 -13.12 -7.37 -16.31
C ILE A 433 -13.54 -7.31 -17.78
N THR A 434 -12.73 -7.93 -18.63
CA THR A 434 -12.93 -7.99 -20.08
C THR A 434 -13.38 -9.39 -20.48
N PHE A 435 -14.60 -9.48 -21.03
CA PHE A 435 -15.19 -10.72 -21.50
C PHE A 435 -14.93 -10.91 -23.00
N LEU A 436 -14.42 -12.09 -23.34
CA LEU A 436 -14.26 -12.62 -24.68
C LEU A 436 -15.30 -13.73 -24.84
N LEU A 437 -16.44 -13.39 -25.45
CA LEU A 437 -17.62 -14.23 -25.55
C LEU A 437 -17.72 -14.80 -26.97
N THR A 438 -17.81 -16.12 -27.12
CA THR A 438 -18.07 -16.73 -28.43
C THR A 438 -19.51 -17.22 -28.56
N GLU A 439 -20.13 -16.95 -29.71
CA GLU A 439 -21.50 -17.38 -30.00
C GLU A 439 -21.55 -18.31 -31.23
N GLU A 440 -21.96 -19.56 -31.02
CA GLU A 440 -22.20 -20.49 -32.12
C GLU A 440 -23.47 -20.08 -32.90
N GLN A 441 -23.30 -19.38 -34.02
CA GLN A 441 -24.42 -18.96 -34.87
C GLN A 441 -25.18 -20.16 -35.44
N THR A 442 -26.26 -20.58 -34.79
CA THR A 442 -27.13 -21.66 -35.29
C THR A 442 -27.63 -21.33 -36.70
N PRO A 443 -27.25 -22.11 -37.75
CA PRO A 443 -27.55 -21.73 -39.12
C PRO A 443 -29.04 -21.87 -39.38
N LYS A 444 -29.68 -20.76 -39.79
CA LYS A 444 -31.14 -20.59 -40.03
C LYS A 444 -31.80 -21.60 -41.01
N ARG A 445 -31.05 -22.57 -41.54
CA ARG A 445 -31.49 -23.66 -42.42
C ARG A 445 -31.55 -25.05 -41.76
N SER A 446 -30.93 -25.28 -40.59
CA SER A 446 -30.89 -26.61 -39.96
C SER A 446 -32.17 -26.97 -39.17
N ARG A 447 -33.33 -26.89 -39.83
CA ARG A 447 -34.65 -27.12 -39.19
C ARG A 447 -35.03 -28.60 -39.07
N ARG A 448 -34.05 -29.51 -38.92
CA ARG A 448 -34.26 -30.97 -38.83
C ARG A 448 -33.31 -31.65 -37.83
N LYS A 449 -33.88 -32.06 -36.69
CA LYS A 449 -33.37 -33.02 -35.69
C LYS A 449 -32.05 -32.68 -34.97
N ARG A 450 -32.15 -32.09 -33.76
CA ARG A 450 -31.91 -32.85 -32.50
C ARG A 450 -32.25 -32.06 -31.23
N SER A 451 -32.59 -32.83 -30.19
CA SER A 451 -32.70 -32.48 -28.77
C SER A 451 -33.74 -31.43 -28.32
N SER A 452 -34.12 -31.55 -27.04
CA SER A 452 -35.05 -30.71 -26.30
C SER A 452 -34.30 -29.70 -25.42
N LYS A 453 -33.35 -28.94 -25.98
CA LYS A 453 -32.83 -27.75 -25.27
C LYS A 453 -33.92 -26.66 -25.30
N LYS A 454 -34.19 -26.03 -24.15
CA LYS A 454 -34.98 -24.78 -24.12
C LYS A 454 -34.28 -23.73 -24.99
N PRO A 455 -35.01 -22.85 -25.71
CA PRO A 455 -34.39 -21.68 -26.29
C PRO A 455 -33.85 -20.80 -25.15
N LEU A 456 -32.55 -20.52 -25.20
CA LEU A 456 -31.87 -19.67 -24.23
C LEU A 456 -32.26 -18.19 -24.44
N SER A 457 -32.18 -17.39 -23.39
CA SER A 457 -32.59 -15.98 -23.43
C SER A 457 -31.69 -15.18 -24.39
N PRO A 458 -32.23 -14.31 -25.26
CA PRO A 458 -31.42 -13.35 -26.02
C PRO A 458 -30.55 -12.45 -25.13
N ASN A 459 -30.99 -12.19 -23.89
CA ASN A 459 -30.30 -11.32 -22.94
C ASN A 459 -29.41 -12.11 -21.96
N ARG A 460 -29.05 -13.37 -22.26
CA ARG A 460 -28.28 -14.28 -21.39
C ARG A 460 -26.95 -13.70 -20.86
N PHE A 461 -26.30 -12.86 -21.66
CA PHE A 461 -24.99 -12.26 -21.36
C PHE A 461 -25.08 -10.85 -20.76
N SER A 462 -26.27 -10.34 -20.48
CA SER A 462 -26.47 -8.95 -20.03
C SER A 462 -25.67 -8.58 -18.78
N LEU A 463 -25.53 -9.51 -17.83
CA LEU A 463 -24.74 -9.30 -16.61
C LEU A 463 -23.24 -9.14 -16.91
N TYR A 464 -22.69 -9.89 -17.88
CA TYR A 464 -21.29 -9.71 -18.32
C TYR A 464 -21.08 -8.33 -18.94
N SER A 465 -22.01 -7.89 -19.80
CA SER A 465 -22.00 -6.53 -20.36
C SER A 465 -22.04 -5.47 -19.26
N SER A 466 -22.97 -5.58 -18.30
CA SER A 466 -23.09 -4.65 -17.17
C SER A 466 -21.83 -4.59 -16.29
N LEU A 467 -21.24 -5.75 -15.97
CA LEU A 467 -20.01 -5.82 -15.17
C LEU A 467 -18.79 -5.25 -15.91
N SER A 468 -18.67 -5.49 -17.22
CA SER A 468 -17.59 -4.92 -18.05
C SER A 468 -17.69 -3.39 -18.14
N VAL A 469 -18.91 -2.85 -18.24
CA VAL A 469 -19.15 -1.40 -18.24
C VAL A 469 -18.73 -0.79 -16.91
N ALA A 470 -19.17 -1.36 -15.78
CA ALA A 470 -18.88 -0.86 -14.43
C ALA A 470 -17.38 -0.94 -14.09
N SER A 471 -16.76 -2.11 -14.27
CA SER A 471 -15.35 -2.37 -13.95
C SER A 471 -14.34 -1.65 -14.85
N GLY A 472 -14.77 -1.17 -16.02
CA GLY A 472 -13.89 -0.51 -17.00
C GLY A 472 -13.34 -1.39 -18.11
N GLY A 473 -13.68 -2.69 -18.11
CA GLY A 473 -13.35 -3.62 -19.21
C GLY A 473 -14.27 -3.49 -20.42
N MET A 474 -14.37 -4.55 -21.21
CA MET A 474 -15.24 -4.65 -22.39
C MET A 474 -15.96 -5.99 -22.45
N ALA A 475 -17.10 -6.07 -23.14
CA ALA A 475 -17.72 -7.35 -23.53
C ALA A 475 -17.65 -7.46 -25.06
N VAL A 476 -16.85 -8.40 -25.56
CA VAL A 476 -16.60 -8.59 -27.00
C VAL A 476 -17.21 -9.91 -27.46
N PHE A 477 -18.24 -9.81 -28.31
CA PHE A 477 -19.00 -10.93 -28.84
C PHE A 477 -18.43 -11.36 -30.20
N THR A 478 -17.86 -12.56 -30.30
CA THR A 478 -17.14 -13.03 -31.49
C THR A 478 -17.44 -14.49 -31.84
N THR A 479 -16.61 -15.13 -32.67
CA THR A 479 -16.75 -16.54 -33.07
C THR A 479 -15.48 -17.33 -32.81
N ASN A 480 -15.61 -18.65 -32.71
CA ASN A 480 -14.48 -19.59 -32.59
C ASN A 480 -13.46 -19.45 -33.75
N SER A 481 -13.88 -18.94 -34.92
CA SER A 481 -12.99 -18.62 -36.05
C SER A 481 -12.23 -17.28 -35.94
N ASP A 482 -12.68 -16.35 -35.10
CA ASP A 482 -12.07 -15.02 -34.92
C ASP A 482 -11.43 -14.83 -33.53
N ILE A 483 -11.75 -15.65 -32.52
CA ILE A 483 -11.21 -15.54 -31.16
C ILE A 483 -9.67 -15.52 -31.11
N HIS A 484 -9.00 -16.28 -31.98
CA HIS A 484 -7.54 -16.25 -32.15
C HIS A 484 -6.99 -14.88 -32.50
N LYS A 485 -7.76 -14.04 -33.20
CA LYS A 485 -7.39 -12.66 -33.58
C LYS A 485 -7.89 -11.65 -32.55
N VAL A 486 -9.15 -11.77 -32.13
CA VAL A 486 -9.79 -10.87 -31.15
C VAL A 486 -9.07 -10.88 -29.81
N SER A 487 -8.52 -12.03 -29.40
CA SER A 487 -7.69 -12.15 -28.18
C SER A 487 -6.41 -11.30 -28.18
N THR A 488 -6.04 -10.62 -29.27
CA THR A 488 -5.00 -9.56 -29.26
C THR A 488 -5.29 -8.45 -28.25
N ILE A 489 -6.55 -8.21 -27.87
CA ILE A 489 -6.87 -7.22 -26.81
C ILE A 489 -6.25 -7.55 -25.45
N VAL A 490 -5.89 -8.81 -25.20
CA VAL A 490 -5.17 -9.23 -23.98
C VAL A 490 -3.75 -8.65 -23.99
N GLU A 491 -3.06 -8.66 -25.13
CA GLU A 491 -1.74 -8.04 -25.29
C GLU A 491 -1.83 -6.50 -25.22
N ASP A 492 -2.87 -5.93 -25.85
CA ASP A 492 -3.07 -4.48 -25.90
C ASP A 492 -3.29 -3.83 -24.52
N ASN A 493 -3.84 -4.56 -23.55
CA ASN A 493 -4.17 -4.03 -22.22
C ASN A 493 -3.17 -4.45 -21.12
N THR A 494 -2.39 -5.53 -21.29
CA THR A 494 -1.51 -6.08 -20.24
C THR A 494 -0.07 -5.55 -20.22
N ALA A 495 0.25 -4.58 -21.08
CA ALA A 495 1.57 -3.95 -21.10
C ALA A 495 1.79 -2.95 -19.95
N VAL A 496 3.06 -2.68 -19.63
CA VAL A 496 3.43 -1.74 -18.55
C VAL A 496 3.10 -0.29 -18.95
N GLY A 497 2.44 0.45 -18.07
CA GLY A 497 2.12 1.87 -18.31
C GLY A 497 0.97 2.09 -19.29
N LYS A 498 0.01 1.18 -19.37
CA LYS A 498 -1.23 1.40 -20.13
C LYS A 498 -2.12 2.43 -19.45
N VAL A 499 -2.60 3.40 -20.22
CA VAL A 499 -3.49 4.49 -19.77
C VAL A 499 -4.71 4.61 -20.68
N THR A 500 -5.84 5.04 -20.12
CA THR A 500 -7.07 5.32 -20.88
C THR A 500 -7.16 6.81 -21.19
N LEU A 501 -7.38 7.13 -22.47
CA LEU A 501 -7.48 8.51 -22.99
C LEU A 501 -8.95 8.92 -23.20
N LEU A 502 -9.82 7.96 -23.50
CA LEU A 502 -11.26 8.14 -23.71
C LEU A 502 -11.98 6.81 -23.48
N ARG A 503 -13.16 6.88 -22.85
CA ARG A 503 -14.12 5.77 -22.76
C ARG A 503 -15.53 6.34 -22.89
N ALA A 504 -16.25 5.97 -23.95
CA ALA A 504 -17.54 6.56 -24.31
C ALA A 504 -18.51 5.53 -24.91
N LYS A 505 -19.81 5.78 -24.78
CA LYS A 505 -20.88 5.09 -25.51
C LYS A 505 -21.48 6.05 -26.55
N SER A 506 -21.94 5.51 -27.66
CA SER A 506 -22.83 6.22 -28.59
C SER A 506 -24.17 5.50 -28.71
N ASP A 507 -25.22 6.29 -28.90
CA ASP A 507 -26.55 5.80 -29.24
C ASP A 507 -26.73 5.58 -30.76
N PRO A 508 -27.73 4.79 -31.18
CA PRO A 508 -27.88 4.35 -32.57
C PRO A 508 -28.26 5.48 -33.55
N GLU A 509 -28.10 5.19 -34.84
CA GLU A 509 -28.50 5.99 -36.02
C GLU A 509 -27.78 7.35 -36.20
N LEU A 510 -27.25 7.94 -35.13
CA LEU A 510 -26.57 9.24 -35.14
C LEU A 510 -25.12 9.13 -35.66
N MET A 511 -24.64 10.18 -36.33
CA MET A 511 -23.21 10.43 -36.53
C MET A 511 -22.58 10.86 -35.21
N SER A 512 -22.17 9.89 -34.38
CA SER A 512 -21.48 10.19 -33.12
C SER A 512 -20.09 10.79 -33.37
N VAL A 513 -19.70 11.77 -32.55
CA VAL A 513 -18.44 12.51 -32.68
C VAL A 513 -17.76 12.58 -31.32
N HIS A 514 -16.65 11.86 -31.19
CA HIS A 514 -15.84 11.78 -29.97
C HIS A 514 -14.46 12.39 -30.18
N SER A 515 -13.84 12.89 -29.12
CA SER A 515 -12.49 13.48 -29.15
C SER A 515 -11.63 13.03 -27.99
N PHE A 516 -10.32 12.92 -28.21
CA PHE A 516 -9.34 12.61 -27.18
C PHE A 516 -8.04 13.39 -27.40
N ARG A 517 -7.36 13.77 -26.31
CA ARG A 517 -6.03 14.40 -26.39
C ARG A 517 -4.91 13.38 -26.38
N VAL A 518 -3.91 13.64 -27.21
CA VAL A 518 -2.61 12.96 -27.20
C VAL A 518 -1.57 13.97 -26.76
N ASP A 519 -1.01 13.79 -25.56
CA ASP A 519 0.15 14.57 -25.09
C ASP A 519 1.47 13.88 -25.46
N SER A 520 2.58 14.60 -25.25
CA SER A 520 3.89 14.17 -25.76
C SER A 520 4.60 13.08 -24.94
N SER A 521 3.94 12.52 -23.92
CA SER A 521 4.36 11.29 -23.22
C SER A 521 3.75 10.02 -23.82
N VAL A 522 2.63 10.12 -24.53
CA VAL A 522 1.81 8.99 -24.97
C VAL A 522 2.38 8.35 -26.24
N LYS A 523 2.35 7.01 -26.31
CA LYS A 523 2.77 6.20 -27.47
C LYS A 523 1.77 5.07 -27.74
N ASN A 524 1.96 4.35 -28.85
CA ASN A 524 1.27 3.10 -29.17
C ASN A 524 -0.25 3.14 -28.93
N ILE A 525 -0.90 4.16 -29.50
CA ILE A 525 -2.33 4.41 -29.27
C ILE A 525 -3.17 3.42 -30.08
N ILE A 526 -4.11 2.79 -29.39
CA ILE A 526 -5.03 1.79 -29.94
C ILE A 526 -6.45 2.19 -29.52
N LEU A 527 -7.38 2.11 -30.46
CA LEU A 527 -8.80 2.30 -30.25
C LEU A 527 -9.48 0.93 -30.41
N HIS A 528 -10.15 0.47 -29.37
CA HIS A 528 -11.06 -0.67 -29.41
C HIS A 528 -12.49 -0.15 -29.53
N ILE A 529 -13.23 -0.64 -30.51
CA ILE A 529 -14.62 -0.24 -30.75
C ILE A 529 -15.48 -1.49 -30.94
N THR A 530 -16.51 -1.64 -30.11
CA THR A 530 -17.45 -2.78 -30.14
C THR A 530 -18.83 -2.33 -30.61
N GLY A 531 -19.54 -3.20 -31.34
CA GLY A 531 -20.78 -2.89 -32.06
C GLY A 531 -20.55 -2.74 -33.57
N THR A 532 -21.60 -2.56 -34.37
CA THR A 532 -21.54 -2.63 -35.84
C THR A 532 -21.45 -1.24 -36.49
N MET A 533 -20.33 -0.85 -37.10
CA MET A 533 -20.21 0.48 -37.74
C MET A 533 -20.32 0.46 -39.27
N THR A 534 -21.04 1.43 -39.83
CA THR A 534 -21.24 1.63 -41.28
C THR A 534 -20.34 2.73 -41.87
N GLU A 535 -19.89 3.66 -41.03
CA GLU A 535 -18.91 4.69 -41.39
C GLU A 535 -18.02 5.01 -40.17
N CYS A 536 -16.72 5.20 -40.39
CA CYS A 536 -15.79 5.67 -39.38
C CYS A 536 -14.73 6.57 -40.02
N ILE A 537 -14.58 7.79 -39.51
CA ILE A 537 -13.64 8.80 -39.99
C ILE A 537 -12.78 9.25 -38.82
N LEU A 538 -11.46 9.05 -38.94
CA LEU A 538 -10.48 9.58 -38.00
C LEU A 538 -9.93 10.90 -38.53
N THR A 539 -9.80 11.90 -37.67
CA THR A 539 -9.22 13.22 -37.98
C THR A 539 -8.07 13.53 -37.02
N SER A 540 -6.91 13.92 -37.57
CA SER A 540 -5.71 14.25 -36.79
C SER A 540 -5.69 15.72 -36.33
N PRO A 541 -4.80 16.09 -35.38
CA PRO A 541 -4.58 17.47 -34.95
C PRO A 541 -4.21 18.47 -36.06
N SER A 542 -3.82 17.99 -37.25
CA SER A 542 -3.54 18.82 -38.44
C SER A 542 -4.64 18.70 -39.51
N ASP A 543 -5.89 18.47 -39.09
CA ASP A 543 -7.12 18.33 -39.90
C ASP A 543 -7.06 17.31 -41.06
N LYS A 544 -6.08 16.41 -41.04
CA LYS A 544 -6.02 15.28 -41.99
C LYS A 544 -7.06 14.26 -41.60
N ARG A 545 -7.82 13.76 -42.58
CA ARG A 545 -8.89 12.78 -42.39
C ARG A 545 -8.55 11.46 -43.10
N GLN A 546 -9.00 10.34 -42.54
CA GLN A 546 -8.94 9.01 -43.17
C GLN A 546 -10.28 8.29 -42.93
N SER A 547 -10.87 7.71 -43.98
CA SER A 547 -12.07 6.87 -43.87
C SER A 547 -11.67 5.44 -43.51
N ILE A 548 -11.65 5.14 -42.22
CA ILE A 548 -11.04 3.93 -41.65
C ILE A 548 -11.59 2.62 -42.24
N LEU A 549 -12.88 2.58 -42.60
CA LEU A 549 -13.54 1.41 -43.19
C LEU A 549 -13.35 1.26 -44.70
N ARG A 550 -12.78 2.26 -45.39
CA ARG A 550 -12.70 2.34 -46.86
C ARG A 550 -11.27 2.54 -47.37
N GLU A 551 -10.38 3.09 -46.56
CA GLU A 551 -9.05 3.57 -46.95
C GLU A 551 -7.99 3.07 -45.97
N GLN A 552 -7.06 2.24 -46.46
CA GLN A 552 -5.81 1.98 -45.76
C GLN A 552 -4.88 3.19 -45.96
N GLY A 553 -4.83 4.06 -44.96
CA GLY A 553 -4.17 5.36 -45.03
C GLY A 553 -3.01 5.52 -44.04
N HIS A 554 -2.56 6.76 -43.89
CA HIS A 554 -1.32 7.10 -43.19
C HIS A 554 -1.52 7.58 -41.75
N LEU A 555 -2.75 7.59 -41.23
CA LEU A 555 -3.05 7.97 -39.84
C LEU A 555 -3.21 6.74 -38.95
N ALA A 556 -3.84 5.68 -39.47
CA ALA A 556 -4.09 4.46 -38.72
C ALA A 556 -4.25 3.21 -39.61
N GLU A 557 -3.92 2.06 -39.04
CA GLU A 557 -4.26 0.73 -39.54
C GLU A 557 -5.56 0.24 -38.88
N LEU A 558 -6.41 -0.45 -39.64
CA LEU A 558 -7.60 -1.14 -39.13
C LEU A 558 -7.39 -2.65 -39.20
N GLU A 559 -7.63 -3.31 -38.07
CA GLU A 559 -7.97 -4.72 -38.00
C GLU A 559 -9.46 -4.85 -37.65
N HIS A 560 -10.20 -5.64 -38.43
CA HIS A 560 -11.64 -5.84 -38.24
C HIS A 560 -11.94 -7.33 -38.06
N PHE A 561 -12.66 -7.63 -36.98
CA PHE A 561 -13.08 -8.96 -36.57
C PHE A 561 -14.57 -8.94 -36.20
N GLN A 562 -15.25 -10.08 -36.17
CA GLN A 562 -16.64 -10.09 -35.70
C GLN A 562 -16.72 -9.58 -34.26
N GLY A 563 -17.46 -8.48 -34.07
CA GLY A 563 -17.71 -7.81 -32.78
C GLY A 563 -16.66 -6.76 -32.35
N LEU A 564 -15.54 -6.64 -33.05
CA LEU A 564 -14.44 -5.74 -32.67
C LEU A 564 -13.76 -5.09 -33.87
N TYR A 565 -13.68 -3.76 -33.83
CA TYR A 565 -12.78 -2.96 -34.65
C TYR A 565 -11.59 -2.52 -33.79
N ARG A 566 -10.38 -2.88 -34.22
CA ARG A 566 -9.11 -2.53 -33.56
C ARG A 566 -8.34 -1.58 -34.48
N ILE A 567 -8.29 -0.31 -34.10
CA ILE A 567 -7.65 0.75 -34.89
C ILE A 567 -6.36 1.17 -34.20
N LYS A 568 -5.22 1.10 -34.90
CA LYS A 568 -3.89 1.40 -34.36
C LYS A 568 -3.32 2.63 -35.03
N LEU A 569 -2.96 3.67 -34.26
CA LEU A 569 -2.40 4.89 -34.83
C LEU A 569 -0.97 4.66 -35.33
N LEU A 570 -0.67 5.18 -36.53
CA LEU A 570 0.64 5.05 -37.16
C LEU A 570 1.62 6.16 -36.73
N PRO A 571 2.91 5.84 -36.52
CA PRO A 571 3.93 6.84 -36.25
C PRO A 571 4.29 7.64 -37.51
N PRO A 572 4.61 8.95 -37.41
CA PRO A 572 4.65 9.75 -36.19
C PRO A 572 3.26 10.24 -35.77
N VAL A 573 2.79 9.83 -34.58
CA VAL A 573 1.53 10.32 -34.02
C VAL A 573 1.70 11.77 -33.58
N GLN A 574 0.82 12.64 -34.06
CA GLN A 574 0.77 14.05 -33.68
C GLN A 574 0.20 14.23 -32.27
N ALA A 575 0.85 15.06 -31.45
CA ALA A 575 0.26 15.56 -30.22
C ALA A 575 -0.83 16.60 -30.54
N GLY A 576 -1.89 16.65 -29.72
CA GLY A 576 -3.04 17.52 -29.93
C GLY A 576 -4.39 16.80 -29.77
N GLU A 577 -5.42 17.34 -30.40
CA GLU A 577 -6.78 16.77 -30.40
C GLU A 577 -6.99 15.83 -31.59
N TRP A 578 -7.34 14.58 -31.32
CA TRP A 578 -7.81 13.64 -32.32
C TRP A 578 -9.33 13.55 -32.24
N LYS A 579 -10.00 13.46 -33.40
CA LYS A 579 -11.45 13.36 -33.51
C LYS A 579 -11.86 12.11 -34.26
N LEU A 580 -12.80 11.38 -33.69
CA LEU A 580 -13.36 10.15 -34.22
C LEU A 580 -14.84 10.39 -34.51
N GLN A 581 -15.26 10.15 -35.75
CA GLN A 581 -16.64 10.29 -36.19
C GLN A 581 -17.13 8.92 -36.65
N ALA A 582 -18.18 8.37 -36.05
CA ALA A 582 -18.63 7.02 -36.36
C ALA A 582 -20.16 6.92 -36.42
N LYS A 583 -20.64 6.13 -37.39
CA LYS A 583 -22.06 5.81 -37.58
C LYS A 583 -22.31 4.32 -37.33
N SER A 584 -23.40 4.03 -36.64
CA SER A 584 -23.90 2.68 -36.38
C SER A 584 -25.42 2.67 -36.42
N ASP A 585 -25.99 1.51 -36.70
CA ASP A 585 -27.43 1.23 -36.51
C ASP A 585 -27.66 0.50 -35.16
N ASP A 586 -26.57 0.20 -34.43
CA ASP A 586 -26.50 -0.35 -33.07
C ASP A 586 -25.92 0.70 -32.10
N HIS A 587 -25.77 0.34 -30.82
CA HIS A 587 -24.93 1.07 -29.89
C HIS A 587 -23.45 0.78 -30.13
N LEU A 588 -22.60 1.81 -30.13
CA LEU A 588 -21.14 1.65 -30.13
C LEU A 588 -20.56 1.93 -28.74
N THR A 589 -19.52 1.19 -28.35
CA THR A 589 -18.67 1.53 -27.20
C THR A 589 -17.24 1.73 -27.68
N PHE A 590 -16.64 2.84 -27.28
CA PHE A 590 -15.28 3.26 -27.64
C PHE A 590 -14.40 3.21 -26.40
N THR A 591 -13.24 2.57 -26.51
CA THR A 591 -12.17 2.63 -25.52
C THR A 591 -10.87 2.97 -26.23
N VAL A 592 -10.25 4.09 -25.87
CA VAL A 592 -8.96 4.54 -26.43
C VAL A 592 -7.89 4.43 -25.36
N ILE A 593 -6.84 3.68 -25.67
CA ILE A 593 -5.71 3.42 -24.79
C ILE A 593 -4.39 3.82 -25.44
N GLY A 594 -3.37 4.05 -24.61
CA GLY A 594 -1.99 4.25 -25.05
C GLY A 594 -0.99 3.90 -23.96
N ASP A 595 0.29 4.00 -24.29
CA ASP A 595 1.39 3.76 -23.37
C ASP A 595 1.89 5.11 -22.83
N SER A 596 1.86 5.33 -21.52
CA SER A 596 2.42 6.52 -20.86
C SER A 596 2.91 6.19 -19.45
N SER A 597 4.00 6.85 -19.03
CA SER A 597 4.42 6.86 -17.63
C SER A 597 3.67 7.89 -16.77
N VAL A 598 2.78 8.68 -17.38
CA VAL A 598 1.95 9.70 -16.72
C VAL A 598 0.51 9.22 -16.67
N ASP A 599 -0.01 9.07 -15.45
CA ASP A 599 -1.37 8.63 -15.15
C ASP A 599 -1.76 9.06 -13.72
N PHE A 600 -2.97 8.79 -13.22
CA PHE A 600 -3.41 9.24 -11.90
C PHE A 600 -4.04 8.18 -11.01
N LEU A 601 -3.98 8.45 -9.71
CA LEU A 601 -4.76 7.78 -8.66
C LEU A 601 -5.70 8.81 -8.03
N TYR A 602 -6.88 8.40 -7.58
CA TYR A 602 -7.84 9.30 -6.94
C TYR A 602 -8.71 8.62 -5.88
N TYR A 603 -9.37 9.40 -5.03
CA TYR A 603 -10.46 8.96 -4.16
C TYR A 603 -11.37 10.14 -3.79
N PHE A 604 -12.61 9.84 -3.40
CA PHE A 604 -13.53 10.80 -2.80
C PHE A 604 -13.38 10.80 -1.27
N ALA A 605 -13.53 11.97 -0.65
CA ALA A 605 -13.33 12.18 0.77
C ALA A 605 -14.28 13.21 1.38
N THR A 606 -14.50 13.13 2.70
CA THR A 606 -15.27 14.08 3.51
C THR A 606 -14.42 14.63 4.64
N VAL A 607 -14.74 15.85 5.13
CA VAL A 607 -14.00 16.48 6.23
C VAL A 607 -14.46 15.93 7.58
N THR A 608 -13.52 15.53 8.42
CA THR A 608 -13.73 15.26 9.86
C THR A 608 -13.36 16.50 10.69
N ASN A 609 -14.07 16.70 11.80
CA ASN A 609 -13.88 17.85 12.71
C ASN A 609 -13.64 17.40 14.17
N ASP A 610 -13.09 16.20 14.33
CA ASP A 610 -12.79 15.55 15.60
C ASP A 610 -11.43 16.03 16.15
N THR A 611 -10.84 15.29 17.11
CA THR A 611 -9.55 15.68 17.73
C THR A 611 -8.46 15.98 16.71
N HIS A 612 -8.39 15.16 15.65
CA HIS A 612 -7.43 15.25 14.55
C HIS A 612 -8.19 15.48 13.22
N PRO A 613 -8.39 16.74 12.80
CA PRO A 613 -9.19 17.05 11.61
C PRO A 613 -8.47 16.65 10.32
N GLY A 614 -9.18 16.13 9.33
CA GLY A 614 -8.61 15.75 8.04
C GLY A 614 -9.65 15.38 6.99
N LEU A 615 -9.18 14.83 5.86
CA LEU A 615 -10.06 14.20 4.85
C LEU A 615 -10.14 12.69 5.08
N ALA A 616 -11.29 12.20 5.54
CA ALA A 616 -11.60 10.78 5.60
C ALA A 616 -11.97 10.25 4.21
N ARG A 617 -11.39 9.13 3.78
CA ARG A 617 -11.78 8.45 2.53
C ARG A 617 -13.24 7.99 2.65
N VAL A 618 -14.04 8.20 1.60
CA VAL A 618 -15.34 7.56 1.46
C VAL A 618 -15.17 6.09 1.09
N GLU A 619 -15.76 5.19 1.87
CA GLU A 619 -15.88 3.76 1.58
C GLU A 619 -17.02 3.54 0.57
N GLY A 620 -16.80 2.65 -0.40
CA GLY A 620 -17.75 2.41 -1.49
C GLY A 620 -17.88 3.59 -2.47
N SER A 621 -19.10 3.82 -2.96
CA SER A 621 -19.47 4.95 -3.81
C SER A 621 -19.69 6.24 -3.01
N PRO A 622 -19.39 7.44 -3.58
CA PRO A 622 -19.72 8.72 -2.97
C PRO A 622 -21.23 8.98 -2.93
N VAL A 623 -21.67 9.72 -1.91
CA VAL A 623 -23.08 10.04 -1.69
C VAL A 623 -23.59 10.98 -2.78
N ALA A 624 -24.65 10.58 -3.48
CA ALA A 624 -25.24 11.36 -4.58
C ALA A 624 -25.78 12.72 -4.10
N GLY A 625 -25.57 13.78 -4.89
CA GLY A 625 -26.00 15.15 -4.60
C GLY A 625 -25.25 15.87 -3.47
N ALA A 626 -24.56 15.14 -2.60
CA ALA A 626 -23.82 15.68 -1.46
C ALA A 626 -22.50 16.35 -1.88
N PRO A 627 -21.99 17.33 -1.09
CA PRO A 627 -20.67 17.90 -1.30
C PRO A 627 -19.57 16.90 -0.89
N ALA A 628 -18.49 16.85 -1.66
CA ALA A 628 -17.33 16.00 -1.39
C ALA A 628 -16.01 16.66 -1.79
N PHE A 629 -14.89 16.10 -1.33
CA PHE A 629 -13.57 16.44 -1.84
C PHE A 629 -13.06 15.34 -2.77
N LEU A 630 -12.58 15.73 -3.94
CA LEU A 630 -11.88 14.84 -4.87
C LEU A 630 -10.38 15.01 -4.63
N VAL A 631 -9.75 13.98 -4.06
CA VAL A 631 -8.30 13.92 -3.87
C VAL A 631 -7.68 13.15 -5.02
N LEU A 632 -6.68 13.74 -5.65
CA LEU A 632 -6.00 13.26 -6.85
C LEU A 632 -4.49 13.22 -6.64
N THR A 633 -3.81 12.29 -7.29
CA THR A 633 -2.35 12.18 -7.27
C THR A 633 -1.85 11.80 -8.66
N VAL A 634 -1.01 12.65 -9.28
CA VAL A 634 -0.47 12.43 -10.62
C VAL A 634 0.81 11.60 -10.52
N THR A 635 0.75 10.37 -10.99
CA THR A 635 1.93 9.49 -11.13
C THR A 635 2.70 9.85 -12.40
N GLY A 636 4.03 9.67 -12.37
CA GLY A 636 4.91 9.95 -13.50
C GLY A 636 5.99 10.98 -13.17
N GLN A 637 6.58 11.59 -14.20
CA GLN A 637 7.59 12.63 -14.01
C GLN A 637 6.90 13.97 -13.68
N SER A 638 7.42 14.69 -12.67
CA SER A 638 6.88 15.97 -12.19
C SER A 638 6.48 16.92 -13.33
N GLN A 639 5.18 17.16 -13.45
CA GLN A 639 4.57 18.11 -14.38
C GLN A 639 4.20 19.37 -13.60
N LYS A 640 4.70 20.52 -14.06
CA LYS A 640 4.40 21.82 -13.47
C LYS A 640 3.28 22.49 -14.27
N GLY A 641 2.09 22.57 -13.72
CA GLY A 641 0.94 23.22 -14.33
C GLY A 641 -0.24 23.32 -13.37
N LEU A 642 -1.29 24.03 -13.78
CA LEU A 642 -2.60 23.87 -13.16
C LEU A 642 -3.22 22.57 -13.68
N PHE A 643 -3.87 21.84 -12.79
CA PHE A 643 -4.66 20.65 -13.12
C PHE A 643 -6.13 20.90 -12.83
N TYR A 644 -6.97 20.20 -13.58
CA TYR A 644 -8.42 20.19 -13.45
C TYR A 644 -8.88 18.74 -13.47
N ALA A 645 -9.98 18.44 -12.78
CA ALA A 645 -10.70 17.20 -12.97
C ALA A 645 -12.04 17.50 -13.63
N THR A 646 -12.47 16.65 -14.57
CA THR A 646 -13.79 16.72 -15.18
C THR A 646 -14.55 15.46 -14.79
N LEU A 647 -15.76 15.60 -14.24
CA LEU A 647 -16.66 14.48 -14.05
C LEU A 647 -17.38 14.23 -15.39
N LEU A 648 -16.99 13.17 -16.09
CA LEU A 648 -17.55 12.80 -17.40
C LEU A 648 -18.67 11.79 -17.24
N GLY A 649 -19.80 12.01 -17.91
CA GLY A 649 -20.98 11.15 -17.81
C GLY A 649 -20.94 9.89 -18.66
N ALA A 650 -22.08 9.54 -19.26
CA ALA A 650 -22.26 8.25 -19.92
C ALA A 650 -21.64 8.18 -21.32
N GLU A 651 -21.72 9.28 -22.06
CA GLU A 651 -21.35 9.48 -23.47
C GLU A 651 -20.00 10.19 -23.62
N GLY A 652 -19.43 10.72 -22.52
CA GLY A 652 -18.20 11.54 -22.52
C GLY A 652 -18.49 13.05 -22.38
N GLU A 653 -19.73 13.39 -22.07
CA GLU A 653 -20.21 14.72 -21.74
C GLU A 653 -19.65 15.22 -20.39
N SER A 654 -19.30 16.50 -20.30
CA SER A 654 -18.84 17.12 -19.06
C SER A 654 -20.03 17.45 -18.16
N LEU A 655 -20.11 16.81 -16.99
CA LEU A 655 -21.12 17.07 -15.96
C LEU A 655 -20.68 18.20 -15.02
N GLN A 656 -19.40 18.22 -14.64
CA GLN A 656 -18.81 19.24 -13.77
C GLN A 656 -17.30 19.34 -13.99
N GLU A 657 -16.78 20.56 -14.14
CA GLU A 657 -15.34 20.84 -14.03
C GLU A 657 -14.99 21.20 -12.58
N VAL A 658 -13.94 20.58 -12.06
CA VAL A 658 -13.48 20.67 -10.67
C VAL A 658 -12.04 21.17 -10.71
N LYS A 659 -11.82 22.43 -10.31
CA LYS A 659 -10.47 23.01 -10.23
C LYS A 659 -9.68 22.31 -9.11
N LEU A 660 -8.49 21.80 -9.46
CA LEU A 660 -7.60 21.19 -8.49
C LEU A 660 -6.56 22.20 -8.00
N ASN A 661 -6.44 22.35 -6.68
CA ASN A 661 -5.42 23.18 -6.06
C ASN A 661 -4.26 22.29 -5.55
N GLN A 662 -3.03 22.75 -5.73
CA GLN A 662 -1.82 22.07 -5.27
C GLN A 662 -1.75 22.11 -3.74
N SER A 663 -1.47 20.97 -3.10
CA SER A 663 -1.43 20.88 -1.62
C SER A 663 -0.34 21.74 -0.96
N SER A 664 0.84 21.86 -1.59
CA SER A 664 2.00 22.53 -0.99
C SER A 664 3.07 22.89 -2.03
N SER A 665 4.00 23.75 -1.65
CA SER A 665 5.11 24.18 -2.51
C SER A 665 6.19 23.10 -2.67
N ALA A 666 5.98 22.18 -3.61
CA ALA A 666 6.94 21.20 -4.13
C ALA A 666 7.56 20.21 -3.10
N PRO A 667 7.06 18.96 -3.03
CA PRO A 667 7.79 17.86 -2.40
C PRO A 667 9.15 17.66 -3.09
N THR A 668 10.24 17.55 -2.34
CA THR A 668 11.56 17.25 -2.93
C THR A 668 11.66 15.81 -3.45
N HIS A 669 10.95 14.87 -2.82
CA HIS A 669 11.01 13.43 -3.14
C HIS A 669 9.70 12.64 -3.00
N GLY A 670 8.54 13.30 -2.82
CA GLY A 670 7.22 12.66 -2.71
C GLY A 670 6.32 12.91 -3.92
N LEU A 671 5.16 12.25 -3.98
CA LEU A 671 4.11 12.60 -4.95
C LEU A 671 3.37 13.88 -4.55
N GLU A 672 2.83 14.57 -5.54
CA GLU A 672 2.03 15.77 -5.34
C GLU A 672 0.54 15.41 -5.31
N GLU A 673 -0.12 15.77 -4.21
CA GLU A 673 -1.58 15.71 -4.10
C GLU A 673 -2.26 17.01 -4.50
N LEU A 674 -3.37 16.79 -5.18
CA LEU A 674 -4.22 17.79 -5.80
C LEU A 674 -5.63 17.63 -5.21
N VAL A 675 -6.24 18.72 -4.76
CA VAL A 675 -7.60 18.69 -4.20
C VAL A 675 -8.52 19.62 -4.94
N GLY A 676 -9.65 19.06 -5.37
CA GLY A 676 -10.84 19.80 -5.77
C GLY A 676 -11.96 19.64 -4.74
N PHE A 677 -12.75 20.70 -4.57
CA PHE A 677 -14.05 20.60 -3.93
C PHE A 677 -15.10 20.31 -5.02
N VAL A 678 -16.00 19.38 -4.74
CA VAL A 678 -17.09 18.95 -5.61
C VAL A 678 -18.37 19.37 -4.91
N ASP A 679 -18.96 20.49 -5.34
CA ASP A 679 -20.11 21.11 -4.65
C ASP A 679 -21.30 20.15 -4.50
N HIS A 680 -21.54 19.36 -5.54
CA HIS A 680 -22.56 18.31 -5.60
C HIS A 680 -22.02 17.12 -6.41
N VAL A 681 -21.85 15.96 -5.78
CA VAL A 681 -21.56 14.71 -6.50
C VAL A 681 -22.70 14.43 -7.48
N PRO A 682 -22.43 14.12 -8.77
CA PRO A 682 -23.50 13.84 -9.75
C PRO A 682 -24.47 12.75 -9.29
N THR A 683 -25.73 12.83 -9.72
CA THR A 683 -26.77 11.82 -9.47
C THR A 683 -26.85 10.73 -10.56
N VAL A 684 -25.97 10.81 -11.57
CA VAL A 684 -25.85 9.86 -12.68
C VAL A 684 -24.47 9.19 -12.67
N PRO A 685 -24.31 7.97 -13.23
CA PRO A 685 -23.00 7.31 -13.26
C PRO A 685 -21.95 8.08 -14.06
N PHE A 686 -20.76 8.25 -13.49
CA PHE A 686 -19.71 9.11 -14.04
C PHE A 686 -18.31 8.48 -13.95
N SER A 687 -17.37 9.05 -14.69
CA SER A 687 -15.93 8.76 -14.64
C SER A 687 -15.16 10.05 -14.36
N VAL A 688 -13.94 9.94 -13.83
CA VAL A 688 -13.08 11.09 -13.53
C VAL A 688 -12.06 11.25 -14.65
N GLN A 689 -12.03 12.40 -15.31
CA GLN A 689 -10.97 12.77 -16.24
C GLN A 689 -10.00 13.73 -15.54
N LEU A 690 -8.70 13.42 -15.52
CA LEU A 690 -7.66 14.40 -15.22
C LEU A 690 -7.33 15.19 -16.49
N ALA A 691 -7.31 16.52 -16.39
CA ALA A 691 -6.82 17.43 -17.42
C ALA A 691 -5.65 18.28 -16.90
N GLY A 692 -4.64 18.52 -17.74
CA GLY A 692 -3.46 19.32 -17.38
C GLY A 692 -2.59 19.68 -18.59
N SER A 693 -1.33 20.02 -18.35
CA SER A 693 -0.34 20.35 -19.40
C SER A 693 0.99 19.65 -19.18
N ASP A 694 1.60 19.15 -20.26
CA ASP A 694 2.91 18.51 -20.21
C ASP A 694 4.07 19.53 -20.16
N SER A 695 5.30 19.04 -20.03
CA SER A 695 6.52 19.88 -19.95
C SER A 695 6.85 20.67 -21.23
N ARG A 696 6.08 20.49 -22.30
CA ARG A 696 6.13 21.25 -23.56
C ARG A 696 4.90 22.14 -23.77
N GLY A 697 3.96 22.16 -22.81
CA GLY A 697 2.72 22.94 -22.87
C GLY A 697 1.59 22.30 -23.70
N ASN A 698 1.72 21.03 -24.11
CA ASN A 698 0.60 20.32 -24.74
C ASN A 698 -0.43 19.95 -23.67
N LYS A 699 -1.72 20.11 -23.96
CA LYS A 699 -2.78 19.58 -23.09
C LYS A 699 -2.68 18.05 -22.99
N LEU A 700 -2.81 17.53 -21.78
CA LEU A 700 -2.94 16.11 -21.49
C LEU A 700 -4.30 15.82 -20.86
N GLU A 701 -4.86 14.66 -21.21
CA GLU A 701 -6.08 14.12 -20.62
C GLU A 701 -5.87 12.64 -20.29
N ARG A 702 -6.43 12.18 -19.17
CA ARG A 702 -6.49 10.78 -18.73
C ARG A 702 -7.87 10.53 -18.14
N VAL A 703 -8.48 9.37 -18.38
CA VAL A 703 -9.83 9.04 -17.90
C VAL A 703 -9.77 7.82 -16.97
N SER A 704 -10.54 7.85 -15.87
CA SER A 704 -10.68 6.71 -14.97
C SER A 704 -11.29 5.53 -15.71
N THR A 705 -10.94 4.32 -15.25
CA THR A 705 -11.25 3.10 -15.98
C THR A 705 -12.68 2.65 -15.70
N GLU A 706 -13.04 2.63 -14.43
CA GLU A 706 -14.34 2.34 -13.85
C GLU A 706 -15.34 3.48 -14.05
N LYS A 707 -16.63 3.13 -14.05
CA LYS A 707 -17.73 4.10 -13.88
C LYS A 707 -18.25 4.03 -12.45
N ILE A 708 -18.15 5.15 -11.74
CA ILE A 708 -18.69 5.34 -10.39
C ILE A 708 -20.21 5.39 -10.49
N GLN A 709 -20.90 4.61 -9.66
CA GLN A 709 -22.35 4.66 -9.49
C GLN A 709 -22.67 5.31 -8.14
N PRO A 710 -22.87 6.64 -8.09
CA PRO A 710 -23.24 7.35 -6.86
C PRO A 710 -24.65 6.95 -6.40
N THR A 711 -24.90 7.06 -5.09
CA THR A 711 -26.13 6.58 -4.41
C THR A 711 -26.31 7.34 -3.09
N HIS A 712 -27.51 7.38 -2.54
CA HIS A 712 -27.79 8.03 -1.26
C HIS A 712 -27.53 7.12 -0.04
N VAL A 713 -27.20 5.83 -0.24
CA VAL A 713 -26.88 4.90 0.86
C VAL A 713 -25.38 4.89 1.14
N GLN A 714 -24.95 4.84 2.40
CA GLN A 714 -23.56 4.65 2.79
C GLN A 714 -23.41 3.52 3.83
N ILE A 715 -22.39 2.68 3.69
CA ILE A 715 -21.95 1.74 4.74
C ILE A 715 -20.68 2.32 5.39
N LYS A 716 -20.54 2.20 6.72
CA LYS A 716 -19.28 2.51 7.43
C LYS A 716 -18.88 1.35 8.35
N MET A 717 -17.63 0.93 8.27
CA MET A 717 -17.11 -0.11 9.16
C MET A 717 -16.83 0.45 10.57
N MET A 718 -17.45 -0.15 11.60
CA MET A 718 -17.33 0.30 12.99
C MET A 718 -16.37 -0.58 13.81
N SER A 719 -16.32 -1.89 13.52
CA SER A 719 -15.35 -2.80 14.14
C SER A 719 -14.96 -3.94 13.20
N THR A 720 -13.66 -4.06 12.92
CA THR A 720 -13.06 -5.08 12.04
C THR A 720 -12.00 -5.91 12.81
N PRO A 721 -12.43 -6.77 13.74
CA PRO A 721 -11.52 -7.60 14.54
C PRO A 721 -10.80 -8.69 13.74
N GLN A 722 -9.76 -9.28 14.35
CA GLN A 722 -9.02 -10.40 13.80
C GLN A 722 -9.83 -11.71 13.83
N LEU A 723 -9.48 -12.62 12.93
CA LEU A 723 -10.02 -13.98 12.88
C LEU A 723 -9.08 -14.92 13.64
N VAL A 724 -9.62 -15.81 14.47
CA VAL A 724 -8.84 -16.77 15.26
C VAL A 724 -9.36 -18.18 14.96
N PRO A 725 -8.52 -19.14 14.54
CA PRO A 725 -8.96 -20.50 14.20
C PRO A 725 -9.82 -21.15 15.29
N GLY A 726 -10.94 -21.74 14.89
CA GLY A 726 -11.93 -22.36 15.77
C GLY A 726 -12.87 -21.41 16.50
N HIS A 727 -12.75 -20.09 16.31
CA HIS A 727 -13.53 -19.08 17.04
C HIS A 727 -14.54 -18.33 16.17
N LEU A 728 -15.57 -17.81 16.84
CA LEU A 728 -16.56 -16.90 16.28
C LEU A 728 -16.06 -15.45 16.40
N THR A 729 -16.08 -14.72 15.28
CA THR A 729 -15.72 -13.30 15.20
C THR A 729 -16.92 -12.51 14.66
N VAL A 730 -17.24 -11.38 15.28
CA VAL A 730 -18.34 -10.48 14.87
C VAL A 730 -17.77 -9.18 14.29
N VAL A 731 -18.21 -8.82 13.10
CA VAL A 731 -17.90 -7.55 12.44
C VAL A 731 -19.11 -6.63 12.53
N ILE A 732 -18.89 -5.37 12.93
CA ILE A 732 -19.96 -4.39 13.19
C ILE A 732 -19.82 -3.21 12.24
N PHE A 733 -20.93 -2.74 11.68
CA PHE A 733 -21.00 -1.64 10.71
C PHE A 733 -22.34 -0.91 10.80
N THR A 734 -22.36 0.35 10.35
CA THR A 734 -23.57 1.17 10.32
C THR A 734 -23.95 1.49 8.88
N ILE A 735 -25.22 1.33 8.53
CA ILE A 735 -25.80 1.74 7.25
C ILE A 735 -26.50 3.10 7.45
N TYR A 736 -26.22 4.07 6.60
CA TYR A 736 -26.85 5.40 6.59
C TYR A 736 -27.70 5.58 5.33
N ASN A 737 -28.90 6.12 5.47
CA ASN A 737 -29.76 6.49 4.35
C ASN A 737 -29.84 8.01 4.21
N HIS A 738 -29.08 8.59 3.28
CA HIS A 738 -29.15 10.01 2.95
C HIS A 738 -30.24 10.36 1.93
N GLY A 739 -31.08 9.38 1.54
CA GLY A 739 -32.20 9.53 0.61
C GLY A 739 -33.56 9.39 1.31
N PRO A 740 -34.65 9.29 0.54
CA PRO A 740 -35.99 9.02 1.08
C PRO A 740 -36.06 7.70 1.86
N ALA A 741 -37.01 7.59 2.79
CA ALA A 741 -37.23 6.36 3.55
C ALA A 741 -37.50 5.16 2.63
N GLN A 742 -36.70 4.09 2.74
CA GLN A 742 -36.76 2.96 1.82
C GLN A 742 -36.40 1.62 2.48
N LEU A 743 -36.91 0.53 1.89
CA LEU A 743 -36.55 -0.84 2.22
C LEU A 743 -35.35 -1.28 1.38
N PHE A 744 -34.29 -1.74 2.04
CA PHE A 744 -33.05 -2.23 1.47
C PHE A 744 -32.88 -3.73 1.75
N ASN A 745 -32.15 -4.42 0.89
CA ASN A 745 -31.58 -5.74 1.16
C ASN A 745 -30.08 -5.57 1.48
N LEU A 746 -29.68 -5.97 2.68
CA LEU A 746 -28.28 -6.19 3.03
C LEU A 746 -27.88 -7.62 2.66
N THR A 747 -26.81 -7.75 1.90
CA THR A 747 -26.14 -9.03 1.61
C THR A 747 -24.70 -8.97 2.09
N ALA A 748 -24.21 -10.09 2.61
CA ALA A 748 -22.83 -10.27 3.03
C ALA A 748 -22.30 -11.57 2.40
N ASP A 749 -21.09 -11.51 1.86
CA ASP A 749 -20.39 -12.66 1.30
C ASP A 749 -18.89 -12.59 1.62
N ASP A 750 -18.22 -13.74 1.71
CA ASP A 750 -16.80 -13.84 2.05
C ASP A 750 -16.09 -14.92 1.23
N ASP A 751 -14.87 -14.62 0.80
CA ASP A 751 -14.10 -15.44 -0.14
C ASP A 751 -13.57 -16.77 0.42
N CYS A 752 -13.60 -16.96 1.74
CA CYS A 752 -13.18 -18.19 2.42
C CYS A 752 -14.38 -19.04 2.91
N GLY A 753 -15.59 -18.49 2.83
CA GLY A 753 -16.85 -19.10 3.21
C GLY A 753 -17.09 -19.26 4.72
N TYR A 754 -16.54 -18.38 5.55
CA TYR A 754 -16.61 -18.41 7.00
C TYR A 754 -17.91 -17.77 7.57
N LEU A 755 -18.67 -17.02 6.78
CA LEU A 755 -19.95 -16.43 7.21
C LEU A 755 -20.98 -17.49 7.63
N LEU A 756 -21.51 -17.37 8.86
CA LEU A 756 -22.57 -18.25 9.37
C LEU A 756 -23.93 -18.02 8.71
N THR A 757 -24.23 -16.78 8.33
CA THR A 757 -25.52 -16.34 7.80
C THR A 757 -25.31 -15.62 6.47
N ARG A 758 -25.76 -16.23 5.37
CA ARG A 758 -25.76 -15.63 4.03
C ARG A 758 -27.19 -15.35 3.55
N GLY A 759 -27.32 -14.39 2.64
CA GLY A 759 -28.58 -14.04 1.99
C GLY A 759 -29.03 -12.60 2.23
N PRO A 760 -30.08 -12.14 1.53
CA PRO A 760 -30.61 -10.79 1.66
C PRO A 760 -31.40 -10.63 2.97
N HIS A 761 -30.92 -9.76 3.83
CA HIS A 761 -31.59 -9.32 5.06
C HIS A 761 -32.33 -8.03 4.76
N GLY A 762 -33.66 -8.08 4.72
CA GLY A 762 -34.51 -6.92 4.47
C GLY A 762 -34.54 -5.99 5.67
N LEU A 763 -34.13 -4.73 5.48
CA LEU A 763 -34.07 -3.70 6.51
C LEU A 763 -34.68 -2.39 5.99
N PHE A 764 -35.42 -1.69 6.83
CA PHE A 764 -36.05 -0.41 6.52
C PHE A 764 -35.31 0.69 7.26
N VAL A 765 -34.90 1.74 6.55
CA VAL A 765 -34.24 2.91 7.14
C VAL A 765 -35.02 4.16 6.72
N GLU A 766 -35.37 4.99 7.70
CA GLU A 766 -36.06 6.26 7.47
C GLU A 766 -35.16 7.27 6.72
N GLU A 767 -35.74 8.39 6.32
CA GLU A 767 -35.02 9.47 5.65
C GLU A 767 -34.03 10.17 6.60
N GLN A 768 -32.76 10.28 6.20
CA GLN A 768 -31.63 10.77 6.99
C GLN A 768 -31.31 9.96 8.27
N ASP A 769 -31.79 8.72 8.37
CA ASP A 769 -31.57 7.84 9.53
C ASP A 769 -30.48 6.78 9.27
N SER A 770 -30.19 5.97 10.29
CA SER A 770 -29.14 4.94 10.25
C SER A 770 -29.52 3.67 11.00
N PHE A 771 -28.93 2.55 10.59
CA PHE A 771 -29.15 1.22 11.15
C PHE A 771 -27.81 0.53 11.44
N ASP A 772 -27.57 0.17 12.71
CA ASP A 772 -26.42 -0.64 13.11
C ASP A 772 -26.67 -2.13 12.82
N ALA A 773 -25.71 -2.77 12.18
CA ALA A 773 -25.76 -4.16 11.76
C ALA A 773 -24.47 -4.91 12.10
N GLU A 774 -24.58 -6.24 12.20
CA GLU A 774 -23.46 -7.13 12.46
C GLU A 774 -23.48 -8.35 11.55
N VAL A 775 -22.31 -8.92 11.28
CA VAL A 775 -22.16 -10.23 10.63
C VAL A 775 -21.17 -11.11 11.40
N SER A 776 -21.49 -12.40 11.47
CA SER A 776 -20.74 -13.39 12.24
C SER A 776 -19.98 -14.35 11.33
N LEU A 777 -18.66 -14.44 11.53
CA LEU A 777 -17.75 -15.36 10.83
C LEU A 777 -17.26 -16.43 11.81
N LEU A 778 -17.45 -17.70 11.47
CA LEU A 778 -16.87 -18.84 12.18
C LEU A 778 -15.58 -19.27 11.48
N THR A 779 -14.44 -18.94 12.07
CA THR A 779 -13.13 -19.26 11.50
C THR A 779 -12.85 -20.76 11.69
N PRO A 780 -12.62 -21.56 10.63
CA PRO A 780 -12.28 -22.98 10.78
C PRO A 780 -11.00 -23.20 11.58
N ALA A 781 -10.94 -24.30 12.35
CA ALA A 781 -9.73 -24.69 13.08
C ALA A 781 -8.52 -25.01 12.16
N THR A 782 -8.76 -25.17 10.85
CA THR A 782 -7.76 -25.38 9.80
C THR A 782 -7.33 -24.10 9.08
N ALA A 783 -7.88 -22.93 9.45
CA ALA A 783 -7.52 -21.66 8.83
C ALA A 783 -6.04 -21.32 9.07
N GLN A 784 -5.32 -20.93 8.01
CA GLN A 784 -3.88 -20.68 8.08
C GLN A 784 -3.60 -19.27 8.64
N ALA A 785 -2.68 -19.18 9.60
CA ALA A 785 -2.19 -17.88 10.10
C ALA A 785 -1.57 -17.06 8.97
N GLY A 786 -1.94 -15.78 8.87
CA GLY A 786 -1.55 -14.88 7.77
C GLY A 786 -2.45 -14.95 6.52
N ALA A 787 -3.42 -15.88 6.47
CA ALA A 787 -4.48 -15.79 5.48
C ALA A 787 -5.33 -14.54 5.73
N THR A 788 -5.84 -13.96 4.64
CA THR A 788 -6.77 -12.83 4.68
C THR A 788 -8.12 -13.31 4.14
N VAL A 789 -9.20 -12.98 4.85
CA VAL A 789 -10.58 -13.16 4.38
C VAL A 789 -11.09 -11.81 3.90
N THR A 790 -11.60 -11.76 2.67
CA THR A 790 -12.22 -10.56 2.10
C THR A 790 -13.72 -10.60 2.37
N LEU A 791 -14.17 -9.87 3.38
CA LEU A 791 -15.59 -9.69 3.66
C LEU A 791 -16.14 -8.57 2.77
N THR A 792 -17.15 -8.89 1.96
CA THR A 792 -17.87 -7.95 1.10
C THR A 792 -19.28 -7.76 1.63
N LEU A 793 -19.63 -6.51 1.94
CA LEU A 793 -20.98 -6.10 2.33
C LEU A 793 -21.59 -5.29 1.18
N THR A 794 -22.80 -5.64 0.78
CA THR A 794 -23.54 -4.97 -0.29
C THR A 794 -24.96 -4.63 0.17
N VAL A 795 -25.38 -3.38 -0.03
CA VAL A 795 -26.74 -2.91 0.28
C VAL A 795 -27.40 -2.45 -1.01
N HIS A 796 -28.57 -3.02 -1.34
CA HIS A 796 -29.34 -2.69 -2.55
C HIS A 796 -30.77 -2.30 -2.18
N ALA A 797 -31.27 -1.20 -2.72
CA ALA A 797 -32.62 -0.71 -2.49
C ALA A 797 -33.67 -1.52 -3.26
N LEU A 798 -34.76 -1.96 -2.64
CA LEU A 798 -35.70 -2.89 -3.29
C LEU A 798 -36.56 -2.29 -4.41
N ASN A 799 -36.72 -0.95 -4.42
CA ASN A 799 -37.61 -0.24 -5.35
C ASN A 799 -36.88 0.76 -6.27
N SER A 800 -35.54 0.73 -6.31
CA SER A 800 -34.70 1.63 -7.12
C SER A 800 -33.40 0.94 -7.53
N LEU A 801 -32.62 1.55 -8.42
CA LEU A 801 -31.31 1.03 -8.87
C LEU A 801 -30.14 1.46 -7.94
N GLU A 802 -30.44 1.72 -6.68
CA GLU A 802 -29.47 2.22 -5.71
C GLU A 802 -28.76 1.06 -5.00
N SER A 803 -27.42 1.08 -5.07
CA SER A 803 -26.57 0.07 -4.48
C SER A 803 -25.27 0.69 -3.95
N ASN A 804 -24.90 0.42 -2.69
CA ASN A 804 -23.54 0.70 -2.20
C ASN A 804 -22.89 -0.56 -1.61
N TYR A 805 -21.59 -0.48 -1.34
CA TYR A 805 -20.80 -1.59 -0.82
C TYR A 805 -19.72 -1.12 0.15
N ALA A 806 -19.25 -2.05 1.00
CA ALA A 806 -18.02 -1.93 1.75
C ALA A 806 -17.24 -3.25 1.64
N VAL A 807 -15.91 -3.17 1.54
CA VAL A 807 -15.02 -4.33 1.50
C VAL A 807 -14.00 -4.17 2.62
N THR A 808 -13.79 -5.23 3.41
CA THR A 808 -12.79 -5.23 4.48
C THR A 808 -11.97 -6.52 4.49
N PHE A 809 -10.74 -6.42 5.01
CA PHE A 809 -9.72 -7.48 4.98
C PHE A 809 -9.43 -7.96 6.39
N LEU A 810 -9.94 -9.16 6.72
CA LEU A 810 -9.84 -9.73 8.06
C LEU A 810 -8.67 -10.73 8.09
N THR A 811 -7.66 -10.46 8.91
CA THR A 811 -6.45 -11.31 8.98
C THR A 811 -6.63 -12.42 10.00
N VAL A 812 -6.30 -13.66 9.61
CA VAL A 812 -6.27 -14.84 10.49
C VAL A 812 -4.98 -14.83 11.31
N VAL A 813 -5.12 -14.81 12.64
CA VAL A 813 -4.00 -14.86 13.60
C VAL A 813 -4.08 -16.15 14.44
N PRO A 814 -2.95 -16.74 14.83
CA PRO A 814 -2.96 -17.92 15.71
C PRO A 814 -3.46 -17.54 17.11
N LEU A 815 -4.12 -18.49 17.78
CA LEU A 815 -4.71 -18.30 19.12
C LEU A 815 -3.66 -17.82 20.14
N ASP A 816 -2.61 -18.62 20.33
CA ASP A 816 -1.44 -18.27 21.13
C ASP A 816 -0.39 -17.60 20.23
N ALA A 817 -0.71 -16.41 19.72
CA ALA A 817 0.21 -15.62 18.91
C ALA A 817 1.43 -15.20 19.74
N ASP A 818 2.57 -15.79 19.40
CA ASP A 818 3.88 -15.44 19.96
C ASP A 818 4.31 -14.05 19.47
N ARG A 819 4.45 -13.13 20.43
CA ARG A 819 4.73 -11.69 20.26
C ARG A 819 6.09 -11.30 20.85
N SER A 820 6.89 -12.30 21.25
CA SER A 820 8.21 -12.10 21.87
C SER A 820 9.30 -12.40 20.85
N PRO A 821 10.33 -11.56 20.71
CA PRO A 821 11.50 -11.88 19.91
C PRO A 821 12.38 -12.93 20.63
N PRO A 822 13.20 -13.68 19.88
CA PRO A 822 14.14 -14.63 20.45
C PRO A 822 15.25 -13.92 21.24
N SER A 823 15.55 -14.43 22.44
CA SER A 823 16.49 -13.82 23.38
C SER A 823 17.97 -14.11 23.01
N CYS A 824 18.84 -13.11 23.25
CA CYS A 824 20.29 -13.19 23.00
C CYS A 824 21.08 -12.83 24.27
N SER A 825 21.73 -13.82 24.89
CA SER A 825 22.52 -13.61 26.11
C SER A 825 24.02 -13.90 25.89
N ALA A 826 24.87 -12.93 26.21
CA ALA A 826 26.33 -13.09 26.07
C ALA A 826 26.87 -14.05 27.15
N ALA A 827 27.34 -15.22 26.74
CA ALA A 827 27.85 -16.25 27.65
C ALA A 827 29.30 -16.03 28.07
N ARG A 828 30.18 -15.68 27.13
CA ARG A 828 31.62 -15.44 27.37
C ARG A 828 32.19 -14.46 26.36
N LEU A 829 33.00 -13.50 26.82
CA LEU A 829 33.81 -12.61 25.98
C LEU A 829 35.29 -12.89 26.25
N HIS A 830 36.10 -12.87 25.21
CA HIS A 830 37.56 -12.95 25.26
C HIS A 830 38.11 -11.97 24.21
N SER A 831 38.93 -11.02 24.66
CA SER A 831 39.27 -9.83 23.87
C SER A 831 40.69 -9.37 24.21
N ASP A 832 41.64 -9.74 23.36
CA ASP A 832 43.07 -9.40 23.52
C ASP A 832 43.46 -8.23 22.59
N CYS A 833 42.58 -7.22 22.53
CA CYS A 833 42.74 -6.10 21.60
C CYS A 833 43.89 -5.17 21.98
N SER A 834 44.84 -5.02 21.06
CA SER A 834 46.01 -4.14 21.21
C SER A 834 45.88 -2.89 20.35
N ALA A 835 46.78 -1.92 20.54
CA ALA A 835 46.88 -0.73 19.69
C ALA A 835 47.15 -1.07 18.20
N ASP A 836 47.71 -2.24 17.90
CA ASP A 836 47.74 -2.81 16.55
C ASP A 836 46.53 -3.74 16.36
N CYS A 837 45.43 -3.15 15.86
CA CYS A 837 44.15 -3.80 15.73
C CYS A 837 44.14 -4.97 14.72
N ALA A 838 45.13 -5.01 13.81
CA ALA A 838 45.23 -6.02 12.75
C ALA A 838 45.93 -7.30 13.21
N LYS A 839 46.74 -7.23 14.28
CA LYS A 839 47.44 -8.36 14.90
C LYS A 839 46.70 -8.96 16.11
N SER A 840 45.54 -8.41 16.46
CA SER A 840 44.74 -8.82 17.61
C SER A 840 43.31 -9.15 17.20
N SER A 841 42.67 -10.06 17.95
CA SER A 841 41.31 -10.53 17.67
C SER A 841 40.50 -10.65 18.96
N TRP A 842 39.18 -10.49 18.82
CA TRP A 842 38.22 -10.73 19.90
C TRP A 842 37.22 -11.81 19.49
N ARG A 843 36.68 -12.50 20.50
CA ARG A 843 35.73 -13.59 20.37
C ARG A 843 34.64 -13.45 21.43
N VAL A 844 33.38 -13.47 20.98
CA VAL A 844 32.23 -13.53 21.88
C VAL A 844 31.42 -14.80 21.60
N SER A 845 31.01 -15.47 22.68
CA SER A 845 30.08 -16.59 22.69
C SER A 845 28.75 -16.10 23.24
N VAL A 846 27.66 -16.37 22.51
CA VAL A 846 26.29 -15.95 22.80
C VAL A 846 25.39 -17.18 22.82
N VAL A 847 24.52 -17.28 23.81
CA VAL A 847 23.38 -18.21 23.79
C VAL A 847 22.21 -17.48 23.14
N VAL A 848 21.61 -18.13 22.16
CA VAL A 848 20.44 -17.65 21.45
C VAL A 848 19.28 -18.61 21.76
N SER A 849 18.18 -18.08 22.27
CA SER A 849 17.03 -18.84 22.75
C SER A 849 15.74 -18.30 22.16
N ASP A 850 14.70 -19.13 22.17
CA ASP A 850 13.33 -18.63 22.22
C ASP A 850 12.70 -19.26 23.47
N ASP A 851 12.12 -18.40 24.30
CA ASP A 851 11.55 -18.73 25.60
C ASP A 851 10.03 -18.98 25.48
N VAL A 852 9.43 -18.69 24.32
CA VAL A 852 8.03 -18.96 23.96
C VAL A 852 7.96 -20.20 23.05
N HIS A 853 6.75 -20.65 22.70
CA HIS A 853 6.53 -21.96 22.10
C HIS A 853 6.84 -22.06 20.59
N SER A 854 7.09 -20.96 19.87
CA SER A 854 7.28 -21.02 18.41
C SER A 854 8.65 -21.61 18.01
N GLY A 855 9.70 -21.28 18.74
CA GLY A 855 11.07 -21.76 18.57
C GLY A 855 11.85 -21.01 17.47
N LEU A 856 13.17 -21.09 17.54
CA LEU A 856 14.09 -20.44 16.57
C LEU A 856 13.85 -20.92 15.13
N ALA A 857 13.91 -19.98 14.18
CA ALA A 857 13.78 -20.21 12.74
C ALA A 857 15.04 -19.87 11.95
N ALA A 858 15.68 -18.70 12.18
CA ALA A 858 16.82 -18.28 11.36
C ALA A 858 17.84 -17.40 12.12
N LEU A 859 19.06 -17.33 11.58
CA LEU A 859 20.10 -16.38 11.98
C LEU A 859 20.79 -15.76 10.75
N GLN A 860 21.25 -14.52 10.84
CA GLN A 860 22.05 -13.84 9.81
C GLN A 860 23.05 -12.86 10.41
N MET A 861 24.25 -12.76 9.84
CA MET A 861 25.20 -11.70 10.16
C MET A 861 24.93 -10.47 9.28
N GLN A 862 24.49 -9.37 9.91
CA GLN A 862 24.09 -8.14 9.23
C GLN A 862 25.25 -7.14 9.09
N LYS A 863 26.16 -7.08 10.06
CA LYS A 863 27.39 -6.27 10.01
C LYS A 863 28.52 -6.92 10.80
N GLY A 864 29.75 -6.75 10.34
CA GLY A 864 30.98 -7.17 11.02
C GLY A 864 31.95 -7.89 10.07
N ASP A 865 33.24 -7.68 10.25
CA ASP A 865 34.28 -8.17 9.33
C ASP A 865 34.83 -9.57 9.70
N GLY A 866 34.25 -10.19 10.73
CA GLY A 866 34.64 -11.50 11.26
C GLY A 866 33.80 -12.67 10.74
N VAL A 867 34.01 -13.83 11.38
CA VAL A 867 33.29 -15.08 11.09
C VAL A 867 32.42 -15.46 12.28
N LEU A 868 31.12 -15.66 12.02
CA LEU A 868 30.20 -16.29 12.95
C LEU A 868 30.26 -17.81 12.80
N THR A 869 30.17 -18.53 13.91
CA THR A 869 30.01 -19.99 13.95
C THR A 869 28.77 -20.34 14.78
N VAL A 870 27.85 -21.13 14.23
CA VAL A 870 26.67 -21.62 14.95
C VAL A 870 26.87 -23.10 15.30
N PHE A 871 26.63 -23.45 16.57
CA PHE A 871 26.74 -24.78 17.15
C PHE A 871 25.39 -25.21 17.75
N ARG A 872 25.03 -26.49 17.61
CA ARG A 872 23.85 -27.06 18.29
C ARG A 872 24.08 -27.27 19.79
N ASN A 873 25.23 -27.79 20.21
CA ASN A 873 25.53 -28.01 21.61
C ASN A 873 26.58 -26.99 22.09
N PRO A 874 26.66 -26.65 23.39
CA PRO A 874 27.74 -25.81 23.90
C PRO A 874 29.10 -26.37 23.46
N PRO A 875 30.02 -25.52 22.94
CA PRO A 875 31.36 -25.97 22.60
C PRO A 875 32.09 -26.45 23.86
N SER A 876 32.84 -27.56 23.74
CA SER A 876 33.71 -28.01 24.84
C SER A 876 34.79 -26.95 25.09
N THR A 877 35.17 -26.77 26.35
CA THR A 877 35.84 -25.53 26.77
C THR A 877 37.32 -25.45 26.43
N GLU A 878 37.99 -26.56 26.10
CA GLU A 878 39.46 -26.63 25.95
C GLU A 878 39.97 -27.51 24.79
N ASP A 879 39.11 -28.12 23.97
CA ASP A 879 39.57 -28.98 22.87
C ASP A 879 40.14 -28.16 21.68
N SER A 880 41.40 -28.43 21.37
CA SER A 880 42.25 -27.79 20.37
C SER A 880 41.56 -27.43 19.03
N PHE A 881 41.37 -26.14 18.77
CA PHE A 881 41.04 -25.57 17.45
C PHE A 881 42.24 -24.87 16.80
N GLU A 882 43.32 -25.62 16.56
CA GLU A 882 44.31 -25.24 15.55
C GLU A 882 43.74 -25.51 14.15
N GLU A 883 43.16 -24.50 13.51
CA GLU A 883 42.93 -24.53 12.06
C GLU A 883 44.21 -24.08 11.35
N THR A 884 45.15 -25.02 11.16
CA THR A 884 46.14 -24.90 10.09
C THR A 884 45.41 -24.74 8.77
N LEU A 885 45.77 -23.74 7.97
CA LEU A 885 45.17 -23.54 6.66
C LEU A 885 45.53 -24.73 5.75
N PRO A 886 44.55 -25.44 5.16
CA PRO A 886 44.80 -26.27 4.00
C PRO A 886 45.03 -25.37 2.79
N ASP A 887 46.12 -25.61 2.05
CA ASP A 887 46.41 -24.87 0.81
C ASP A 887 45.32 -25.03 -0.25
N LEU A 888 45.24 -24.05 -1.16
CA LEU A 888 44.45 -24.17 -2.38
C LEU A 888 45.15 -25.16 -3.32
N GLU A 889 44.63 -26.38 -3.46
CA GLU A 889 44.87 -27.17 -4.67
C GLU A 889 43.66 -28.04 -5.06
N HIS A 890 43.64 -28.46 -6.33
CA HIS A 890 42.42 -28.90 -7.02
C HIS A 890 41.90 -30.28 -6.59
N GLN A 891 40.58 -30.50 -6.72
CA GLN A 891 40.08 -31.86 -6.92
C GLN A 891 38.79 -31.92 -7.77
N HIS A 892 38.89 -32.62 -8.91
CA HIS A 892 37.74 -33.17 -9.64
C HIS A 892 37.21 -34.43 -8.92
N PRO A 893 35.94 -34.83 -9.14
CA PRO A 893 35.30 -35.88 -8.34
C PRO A 893 35.53 -37.31 -8.88
N HIS A 894 35.76 -38.29 -8.00
CA HIS A 894 35.10 -39.62 -8.11
C HIS A 894 35.25 -40.59 -6.91
N LYS A 895 34.09 -41.14 -6.50
CA LYS A 895 33.79 -42.53 -6.03
C LYS A 895 34.61 -43.21 -4.90
N ASN A 896 33.87 -43.45 -3.81
CA ASN A 896 33.77 -44.71 -3.05
C ASN A 896 35.04 -45.37 -2.47
N LYS A 897 35.17 -45.33 -1.13
CA LYS A 897 35.19 -46.57 -0.31
C LYS A 897 34.85 -46.31 1.17
N THR A 898 34.46 -47.37 1.87
CA THR A 898 33.99 -47.37 3.27
C THR A 898 35.06 -47.78 4.26
N THR A 899 35.23 -47.01 5.34
CA THR A 899 35.65 -47.49 6.67
C THR A 899 35.14 -46.50 7.72
N GLY A 900 34.69 -46.97 8.88
CA GLY A 900 34.02 -46.13 9.88
C GLY A 900 34.91 -45.73 11.05
N HIS A 901 34.86 -44.46 11.43
CA HIS A 901 35.19 -43.98 12.77
C HIS A 901 34.07 -43.07 13.28
N ARG A 902 33.75 -43.16 14.58
CA ARG A 902 32.76 -42.29 15.22
C ARG A 902 33.33 -40.87 15.40
N GLN A 903 33.03 -39.96 14.48
CA GLN A 903 33.11 -38.53 14.76
C GLN A 903 31.81 -38.07 15.43
N HIS A 904 31.92 -37.31 16.53
CA HIS A 904 30.77 -36.64 17.11
C HIS A 904 30.34 -35.51 16.16
N HIS A 905 29.17 -35.63 15.53
CA HIS A 905 28.64 -34.61 14.62
C HIS A 905 28.17 -33.36 15.38
N HIS A 906 29.12 -32.52 15.79
CA HIS A 906 28.86 -31.10 16.01
C HIS A 906 28.54 -30.47 14.65
N HIS A 907 27.26 -30.49 14.26
CA HIS A 907 26.80 -29.73 13.10
C HIS A 907 27.12 -28.24 13.34
N ARG A 908 28.06 -27.75 12.55
CA ARG A 908 28.69 -26.42 12.62
C ARG A 908 28.40 -25.69 11.31
N ALA A 909 27.71 -24.57 11.38
CA ALA A 909 27.65 -23.63 10.26
C ALA A 909 28.61 -22.46 10.51
N ARG A 910 29.16 -21.90 9.43
CA ARG A 910 29.85 -20.61 9.44
C ARG A 910 29.00 -19.59 8.67
N LEU A 911 28.97 -18.35 9.13
CA LEU A 911 28.34 -17.23 8.44
C LEU A 911 29.28 -16.00 8.42
N ARG A 912 29.20 -15.22 7.35
CA ARG A 912 29.84 -13.92 7.16
C ARG A 912 28.81 -12.84 6.80
N THR A 913 29.18 -11.58 6.99
CA THR A 913 28.34 -10.44 6.57
C THR A 913 28.03 -10.51 5.07
N GLY A 914 26.75 -10.38 4.71
CA GLY A 914 26.27 -10.46 3.33
C GLY A 914 25.95 -11.87 2.82
N GLU A 915 26.19 -12.91 3.61
CA GLU A 915 25.69 -14.26 3.31
C GLU A 915 24.18 -14.39 3.62
N ALA A 916 23.53 -15.40 3.06
CA ALA A 916 22.08 -15.61 3.18
C ALA A 916 21.66 -16.07 4.59
N LEU A 917 20.37 -15.87 4.90
CA LEU A 917 19.70 -16.37 6.10
C LEU A 917 19.96 -17.87 6.33
N LEU A 918 20.56 -18.21 7.47
CA LEU A 918 20.74 -19.60 7.89
C LEU A 918 19.45 -20.11 8.51
N ASN A 919 18.73 -20.97 7.80
CA ASN A 919 17.58 -21.65 8.37
C ASN A 919 18.03 -22.67 9.43
N VAL A 920 17.50 -22.53 10.65
CA VAL A 920 17.68 -23.42 11.80
C VAL A 920 16.37 -24.07 12.28
N SER A 921 15.23 -23.82 11.61
CA SER A 921 13.90 -24.31 12.01
C SER A 921 13.83 -25.81 12.29
N ASP A 922 14.60 -26.58 11.52
CA ASP A 922 14.58 -28.05 11.48
C ASP A 922 15.75 -28.66 12.26
N TRP A 923 16.51 -27.84 13.00
CA TRP A 923 17.72 -28.29 13.70
C TRP A 923 17.43 -28.99 15.04
N ARG A 924 16.16 -29.04 15.46
CA ARG A 924 15.67 -29.55 16.75
C ARG A 924 14.38 -30.36 16.61
N LEU A 925 14.11 -31.19 17.61
CA LEU A 925 12.86 -31.96 17.79
C LEU A 925 11.88 -31.32 18.81
N GLY A 926 12.15 -30.09 19.25
CA GLY A 926 11.32 -29.32 20.19
C GLY A 926 11.73 -27.84 20.17
N SER A 927 10.81 -26.93 20.48
CA SER A 927 10.97 -25.48 20.22
C SER A 927 11.93 -24.75 21.15
N SER A 928 11.95 -25.08 22.45
CA SER A 928 12.63 -24.31 23.50
C SER A 928 14.10 -24.66 23.77
N GLN A 929 14.84 -25.20 22.80
CA GLN A 929 16.26 -25.54 22.98
C GLN A 929 17.21 -24.49 22.36
N PRO A 930 18.06 -23.80 23.16
CA PRO A 930 18.91 -22.74 22.65
C PRO A 930 20.00 -23.22 21.68
N LEU A 931 20.53 -22.28 20.90
CA LEU A 931 21.71 -22.44 20.05
C LEU A 931 22.90 -21.68 20.63
N TRP A 932 24.11 -22.14 20.33
CA TRP A 932 25.35 -21.52 20.78
C TRP A 932 26.06 -20.88 19.59
N VAL A 933 26.34 -19.59 19.69
CA VAL A 933 26.84 -18.77 18.59
C VAL A 933 28.14 -18.12 18.99
N VAL A 934 29.22 -18.37 18.24
CA VAL A 934 30.55 -17.81 18.50
C VAL A 934 30.97 -16.93 17.34
N TYR A 935 31.11 -15.63 17.58
CA TYR A 935 31.70 -14.68 16.65
C TYR A 935 33.19 -14.53 16.92
N THR A 936 34.02 -14.38 15.89
CA THR A 936 35.45 -14.04 16.03
C THR A 936 35.84 -13.06 14.94
N SER A 937 36.48 -11.95 15.32
CA SER A 937 36.86 -10.85 14.41
C SER A 937 38.20 -10.23 14.80
N SER A 938 38.84 -9.52 13.87
CA SER A 938 39.97 -8.65 14.23
C SER A 938 39.50 -7.46 15.06
N CYS A 939 40.40 -6.92 15.88
CA CYS A 939 40.11 -5.76 16.73
C CYS A 939 39.94 -4.45 15.95
N CYS A 940 40.19 -4.44 14.63
CA CYS A 940 39.84 -3.30 13.78
C CYS A 940 38.31 -3.17 13.56
N SER A 941 37.55 -4.24 13.83
CA SER A 941 36.09 -4.28 13.74
C SER A 941 35.52 -4.58 15.12
N ALA A 942 35.39 -3.53 15.95
CA ALA A 942 35.05 -3.61 17.37
C ALA A 942 33.57 -3.96 17.67
N GLN A 943 32.71 -3.95 16.66
CA GLN A 943 31.28 -4.24 16.78
C GLN A 943 30.79 -5.09 15.61
N ALA A 944 29.89 -6.02 15.89
CA ALA A 944 29.13 -6.78 14.90
C ALA A 944 27.64 -6.83 15.27
N GLU A 945 26.81 -7.27 14.32
CA GLU A 945 25.36 -7.24 14.42
C GLU A 945 24.78 -8.55 13.89
N LEU A 946 24.33 -9.39 14.82
CA LEU A 946 23.65 -10.64 14.55
C LEU A 946 22.13 -10.41 14.57
N LEU A 947 21.42 -10.91 13.58
CA LEU A 947 19.95 -10.95 13.57
C LEU A 947 19.49 -12.38 13.83
N VAL A 948 18.45 -12.52 14.64
CA VAL A 948 17.84 -13.80 15.03
C VAL A 948 16.33 -13.71 14.84
N TRP A 949 15.72 -14.79 14.33
CA TRP A 949 14.28 -14.92 14.14
C TRP A 949 13.72 -16.19 14.76
N ASP A 950 12.51 -16.08 15.29
CA ASP A 950 11.66 -17.21 15.66
C ASP A 950 10.75 -17.65 14.49
N LYS A 951 9.91 -18.67 14.72
CA LYS A 951 8.96 -19.16 13.71
C LYS A 951 7.75 -18.24 13.55
N ALA A 952 7.33 -17.51 14.59
CA ALA A 952 6.24 -16.53 14.48
C ALA A 952 6.58 -15.35 13.53
N GLY A 953 7.86 -14.98 13.46
CA GLY A 953 8.38 -13.85 12.70
C GLY A 953 8.83 -12.65 13.51
N ASN A 954 8.97 -12.78 14.83
CA ASN A 954 9.61 -11.74 15.63
C ASN A 954 11.14 -11.79 15.41
N MET A 955 11.81 -10.67 15.64
CA MET A 955 13.23 -10.49 15.30
C MET A 955 13.97 -9.82 16.45
N LYS A 956 15.13 -10.37 16.84
CA LYS A 956 16.07 -9.70 17.74
C LYS A 956 17.35 -9.29 17.02
N ARG A 957 17.70 -8.02 17.22
CA ARG A 957 18.93 -7.37 16.75
C ARG A 957 19.99 -7.46 17.85
N CYS A 958 20.83 -8.48 17.79
CA CYS A 958 21.80 -8.84 18.81
C CYS A 958 23.15 -8.15 18.53
N ILE A 959 23.45 -7.10 19.28
CA ILE A 959 24.71 -6.34 19.15
C ILE A 959 25.84 -7.12 19.84
N LEU A 960 26.95 -7.31 19.12
CA LEU A 960 28.16 -7.97 19.58
C LEU A 960 29.30 -6.94 19.67
N THR A 961 30.05 -6.89 20.78
CA THR A 961 31.14 -5.92 20.97
C THR A 961 32.41 -6.55 21.54
N SER A 962 33.57 -5.99 21.18
CA SER A 962 34.88 -6.32 21.77
C SER A 962 35.03 -5.87 23.22
N ASP A 963 34.28 -4.85 23.63
CA ASP A 963 34.21 -4.33 24.99
C ASP A 963 32.90 -4.70 25.69
N GLN A 964 33.00 -5.02 26.98
CA GLN A 964 31.87 -5.51 27.79
C GLN A 964 31.00 -4.37 28.39
N GLN A 965 31.42 -3.12 28.23
CA GLN A 965 31.02 -1.97 29.07
C GLN A 965 29.62 -1.38 28.78
N ARG A 966 28.73 -2.14 28.14
CA ARG A 966 27.32 -1.74 27.90
C ARG A 966 26.25 -2.67 28.48
N LEU A 967 26.64 -3.75 29.15
CA LEU A 967 25.73 -4.58 29.97
C LEU A 967 25.70 -4.16 31.46
N GLN A 968 26.58 -3.25 31.87
CA GLN A 968 26.55 -2.58 33.19
C GLN A 968 27.03 -1.12 33.02
N SER A 969 26.09 -0.17 32.91
CA SER A 969 26.41 1.26 32.99
C SER A 969 25.28 2.07 33.65
N ASP A 970 24.72 1.52 34.72
CA ASP A 970 24.03 2.31 35.75
C ASP A 970 25.01 2.61 36.89
N THR A 971 24.73 3.66 37.67
CA THR A 971 25.51 4.17 38.83
C THR A 971 26.62 5.19 38.54
N THR A 972 26.25 6.46 38.71
CA THR A 972 27.10 7.63 39.07
C THR A 972 28.32 8.01 38.22
N THR A 973 28.29 9.24 37.70
CA THR A 973 29.13 10.32 38.27
C THR A 973 28.56 11.70 37.96
N GLU A 974 28.39 12.53 38.99
CA GLU A 974 28.28 13.98 38.80
C GLU A 974 29.67 14.56 38.55
N THR A 975 29.79 15.60 37.71
CA THR A 975 30.85 16.61 37.87
C THR A 975 30.38 17.96 37.37
N SER A 976 30.62 18.99 38.17
CA SER A 976 30.24 20.37 37.89
C SER A 976 31.21 21.07 36.94
N GLY A 977 30.71 21.71 35.88
CA GLY A 977 31.50 22.54 34.96
C GLY A 977 30.98 23.97 34.86
N THR A 978 31.39 24.85 35.77
CA THR A 978 30.92 26.25 35.81
C THR A 978 31.63 27.14 34.77
N GLY A 979 30.90 27.63 33.77
CA GLY A 979 31.37 28.63 32.80
C GLY A 979 30.59 29.95 32.88
N ARG A 980 31.12 30.96 33.58
CA ARG A 980 30.55 32.33 33.58
C ARG A 980 31.08 33.13 32.38
N ALA A 981 30.18 33.68 31.58
CA ALA A 981 30.45 34.81 30.68
C ALA A 981 29.31 35.85 30.82
N ALA A 982 29.65 37.13 30.74
CA ALA A 982 28.82 38.22 31.28
C ALA A 982 27.63 38.65 30.41
N LEU A 983 26.60 39.23 31.05
CA LEU A 983 25.57 40.01 30.37
C LEU A 983 26.07 41.41 30.01
N THR A 984 25.84 41.81 28.77
CA THR A 984 25.42 43.18 28.35
C THR A 984 24.65 43.06 27.02
N GLY A 985 23.62 43.86 26.74
CA GLY A 985 23.02 44.89 27.58
C GLY A 985 22.31 46.02 26.82
N VAL A 986 21.41 45.71 25.86
CA VAL A 986 20.54 46.72 25.21
C VAL A 986 19.12 46.14 25.07
N VAL A 987 18.11 46.97 25.32
CA VAL A 987 16.67 46.63 25.26
C VAL A 987 15.93 47.75 24.50
N PHE A 988 14.73 47.46 24.01
CA PHE A 988 13.77 48.35 23.33
C PHE A 988 14.10 48.76 21.88
N LEU A 989 13.30 48.26 20.94
CA LEU A 989 12.23 49.06 20.32
C LEU A 989 11.23 48.15 19.57
N LEU A 990 10.06 48.71 19.20
CA LEU A 990 8.93 48.08 18.48
C LEU A 990 7.96 47.19 19.31
N VAL A 991 7.35 47.81 20.33
CA VAL A 991 5.90 47.63 20.54
C VAL A 991 5.21 48.80 19.85
N GLY A 992 4.27 48.54 18.94
CA GLY A 992 3.49 49.59 18.28
C GLY A 992 3.18 49.36 16.81
N LEU A 993 2.26 48.43 16.52
CA LEU A 993 1.32 48.44 15.39
C LEU A 993 0.53 47.12 15.36
N LEU A 994 -0.58 47.06 16.10
CA LEU A 994 -1.73 46.18 15.89
C LEU A 994 -2.76 46.43 17.02
N TRP A 995 -3.75 47.30 16.79
CA TRP A 995 -5.03 47.35 17.50
C TRP A 995 -5.94 48.42 16.85
N SER A 996 -6.81 47.98 15.93
CA SER A 996 -8.12 48.57 15.63
C SER A 996 -8.87 47.64 14.66
N PRO A 997 -10.19 47.40 14.82
CA PRO A 997 -10.97 46.49 13.96
C PRO A 997 -12.01 47.22 13.09
N LEU A 998 -12.88 46.45 12.41
CA LEU A 998 -13.99 46.85 11.53
C LEU A 998 -13.60 47.50 10.18
N MET A 999 -13.51 46.67 9.14
CA MET A 999 -14.58 46.51 8.13
C MET A 999 -14.45 45.14 7.45
#